data_AF-A0A951ZZX6-F1
#
_entry.id   AF-A0A951ZZX6-F1
#
_cell.length_a   1.000
_cell.length_b   1.000
_cell.length_c   1.000
_cell.angle_alpha   90.00
_cell.angle_beta   90.00
_cell.angle_gamma   90.00
#
_symmetry.space_group_name_H-M   'P 1'
#
loop_
_entity.id
_entity.type
_entity.pdbx_description
1 polymer ?
#
loop_
_entity_poly.entity_id
_entity_poly.type
_entity_poly.pdbx_seq_one_letter_code
_entity_poly.pdbx_strand_id
1 'polypeptide(L)'
;MSCGQSTDCGTCSASGLGTAGVTTLNPSSGTINVPSNRQVTVSWSAVTGAESYDVQIYPTGTTTGQECTAANTFCVSGTTSTNYTFTAPTGVANYSWRVRTINTTCDAIDYMTATASDEYLTSEGASYNMTADKAVDGSDATGWNAGGFPTQWIELDLKGTRTISGMRMATNHYPDGAATIQIYAGASPNPTTLVTTINPTITAGDILNVTFSSAVPNVRYIRVVTTADVSWVGWAELTPYFSDGTGIWVNGTFTLVGTITGNFYLDQTSNAALNLATGLCELSGSPAGQDPGVGSSIGATWQGGGSATGSITGSTYTINGVHNYNNIGVALTPDAAWKCSCPFGCTYSGRTIPESGVNFYISSVANPWWQSWNGLIYAGTTSGNAVVSQIPESCTGAGCLGYLSLRNATDASSSSGFVITGGGDIDSDPDNVLRYTKLREEAEQGHVVGSVYSGPRENYQYFYNLYSMGSSPTTDFDGSEPTLAPSNGRAYYAAGNVTISTPWDVEAGQNMVIFVNGNLDISNTIHVAEGGFLSFIVNGNVTVANTVGNSTFSDNTPNVEGVYIADRIIIQGGASGGDLKFVGAGTFVGWTSVTLGRTYDDPFTNDTYPSEVFIFRPDFVQNVPARMTRPIYSWQETN
;
A
#
# COMPACT_ATOMS: atom_id res chain seq x y z
N MET A 1 -11.67 -2.25 52.76
CA MET A 1 -11.47 -0.82 53.01
C MET A 1 -9.96 -0.61 53.09
N SER A 2 -9.42 -0.12 51.98
CA SER A 2 -8.00 0.17 51.79
C SER A 2 -7.85 1.67 51.96
N CYS A 3 -7.28 2.10 53.10
CA CYS A 3 -6.99 3.50 53.39
C CYS A 3 -5.97 4.06 52.35
N GLY A 4 -6.25 5.23 51.74
CA GLY A 4 -5.30 5.96 50.87
C GLY A 4 -5.73 6.21 49.40
N GLN A 5 -7.02 6.17 49.07
CA GLN A 5 -7.58 6.53 47.76
C GLN A 5 -8.78 7.48 47.94
N SER A 6 -9.22 8.15 46.87
CA SER A 6 -10.46 8.97 46.79
C SER A 6 -11.72 8.32 47.33
N THR A 7 -11.74 7.02 47.57
CA THR A 7 -12.96 6.30 47.87
C THR A 7 -13.22 6.08 49.36
N ASP A 8 -12.30 6.46 50.27
CA ASP A 8 -12.44 6.20 51.72
C ASP A 8 -12.08 7.45 52.55
N CYS A 9 -13.09 8.27 52.91
CA CYS A 9 -12.93 9.42 53.81
C CYS A 9 -13.12 9.00 55.29
N GLY A 10 -12.03 8.88 56.08
CA GLY A 10 -12.06 8.90 57.56
C GLY A 10 -12.49 7.63 58.33
N THR A 11 -11.67 7.26 59.33
CA THR A 11 -11.79 6.15 60.33
C THR A 11 -11.61 4.70 59.83
N CYS A 12 -10.35 4.27 59.66
CA CYS A 12 -10.02 2.84 59.57
C CYS A 12 -10.04 2.21 60.99
N SER A 13 -11.02 1.34 61.29
CA SER A 13 -10.88 0.35 62.37
C SER A 13 -10.06 -0.84 61.86
N ALA A 14 -9.21 -1.42 62.70
CA ALA A 14 -8.14 -2.36 62.33
C ALA A 14 -8.59 -3.73 61.77
N SER A 15 -9.84 -3.91 61.34
CA SER A 15 -10.42 -5.21 60.94
C SER A 15 -10.99 -5.27 59.52
N GLY A 16 -10.77 -4.27 58.66
CA GLY A 16 -11.43 -4.16 57.34
C GLY A 16 -10.54 -4.11 56.10
N LEU A 17 -9.47 -4.91 55.98
CA LEU A 17 -8.59 -4.95 54.79
C LEU A 17 -9.26 -5.63 53.57
N GLY A 18 -10.21 -4.95 52.95
CA GLY A 18 -10.71 -5.25 51.60
C GLY A 18 -9.99 -4.39 50.55
N THR A 19 -9.43 -5.03 49.52
CA THR A 19 -8.63 -4.46 48.42
C THR A 19 -9.33 -3.28 47.75
N ALA A 20 -8.59 -2.19 47.47
CA ALA A 20 -9.07 -1.08 46.65
C ALA A 20 -9.61 -1.59 45.30
N GLY A 21 -10.75 -1.03 44.86
CA GLY A 21 -11.30 -1.34 43.54
C GLY A 21 -10.29 -0.90 42.47
N VAL A 22 -9.78 -1.85 41.68
CA VAL A 22 -8.85 -1.57 40.59
C VAL A 22 -9.63 -1.00 39.42
N THR A 23 -9.34 0.23 39.00
CA THR A 23 -9.87 0.78 37.74
C THR A 23 -9.28 0.00 36.58
N THR A 24 -10.12 -0.75 35.88
CA THR A 24 -9.75 -1.46 34.65
C THR A 24 -10.11 -0.61 33.45
N LEU A 25 -9.18 -0.47 32.52
CA LEU A 25 -9.34 0.34 31.30
C LEU A 25 -9.72 -0.56 30.12
N ASN A 26 -10.60 -0.06 29.26
CA ASN A 26 -10.95 -0.68 27.99
C ASN A 26 -10.92 0.36 26.85
N PRO A 27 -9.90 0.31 25.98
CA PRO A 27 -8.75 -0.62 26.02
C PRO A 27 -7.69 -0.19 27.04
N SER A 28 -7.08 -1.14 27.76
CA SER A 28 -5.85 -0.89 28.51
C SER A 28 -4.64 -0.76 27.58
N SER A 29 -4.61 -1.58 26.53
CA SER A 29 -3.67 -1.57 25.41
C SER A 29 -4.34 -2.21 24.19
N GLY A 30 -3.92 -1.87 22.97
CA GLY A 30 -4.38 -2.52 21.74
C GLY A 30 -4.88 -1.55 20.68
N THR A 31 -5.80 -2.01 19.84
CA THR A 31 -6.35 -1.22 18.73
C THR A 31 -7.83 -0.90 18.93
N ILE A 32 -8.27 0.23 18.38
CA ILE A 32 -9.70 0.57 18.27
C ILE A 32 -10.01 0.87 16.80
N ASN A 33 -11.06 0.23 16.27
CA ASN A 33 -11.55 0.52 14.93
C ASN A 33 -12.26 1.88 14.91
N VAL A 34 -11.87 2.75 13.99
CA VAL A 34 -12.52 4.04 13.74
C VAL A 34 -13.77 3.79 12.89
N PRO A 35 -14.98 4.03 13.42
CA PRO A 35 -16.21 3.91 12.63
C PRO A 35 -16.34 5.05 11.61
N SER A 36 -17.29 4.94 10.69
CA SER A 36 -17.53 5.94 9.63
C SER A 36 -17.87 7.34 10.16
N ASN A 37 -18.57 7.42 11.30
CA ASN A 37 -18.84 8.69 11.99
C ASN A 37 -17.66 9.21 12.84
N ARG A 38 -16.53 8.46 12.85
CA ARG A 38 -15.30 8.73 13.60
C ARG A 38 -15.46 8.92 15.11
N GLN A 39 -16.60 8.52 15.69
CA GLN A 39 -16.82 8.57 17.13
C GLN A 39 -16.18 7.35 17.78
N VAL A 40 -15.15 7.57 18.59
CA VAL A 40 -14.41 6.53 19.30
C VAL A 40 -14.70 6.63 20.79
N THR A 41 -15.02 5.50 21.41
CA THR A 41 -15.35 5.41 22.83
C THR A 41 -14.27 4.63 23.57
N VAL A 42 -13.81 5.20 24.68
CA VAL A 42 -13.03 4.48 25.71
C VAL A 42 -13.89 4.31 26.96
N SER A 43 -13.65 3.26 27.73
CA SER A 43 -14.45 2.95 28.92
C SER A 43 -13.59 2.40 30.06
N TRP A 44 -14.07 2.54 31.29
CA TRP A 44 -13.41 2.05 32.48
C TRP A 44 -14.41 1.40 33.43
N SER A 45 -13.93 0.55 34.34
CA SER A 45 -14.79 -0.01 35.39
C SER A 45 -15.18 1.07 36.40
N ALA A 46 -16.44 1.06 36.82
CA ALA A 46 -16.90 1.86 37.95
C ALA A 46 -16.10 1.51 39.21
N VAL A 47 -15.76 2.53 40.00
CA VAL A 47 -15.07 2.36 41.28
C VAL A 47 -16.02 2.73 42.41
N THR A 48 -16.21 1.81 43.36
CA THR A 48 -17.04 2.06 44.55
C THR A 48 -16.50 3.26 45.33
N GLY A 49 -17.37 4.24 45.63
CA GLY A 49 -16.99 5.47 46.34
C GLY A 49 -16.49 6.61 45.45
N ALA A 50 -16.40 6.42 44.12
CA ALA A 50 -16.15 7.51 43.19
C ALA A 50 -17.48 8.18 42.81
N GLU A 51 -17.55 9.50 42.97
CA GLU A 51 -18.72 10.33 42.58
C GLU A 51 -18.62 10.77 41.11
N SER A 52 -17.40 11.00 40.64
CA SER A 52 -17.11 11.38 39.26
C SER A 52 -15.69 10.98 38.84
N TYR A 53 -15.33 11.27 37.58
CA TYR A 53 -14.04 10.94 36.99
C TYR A 53 -13.47 12.11 36.20
N ASP A 54 -12.15 12.23 36.21
CA ASP A 54 -11.42 13.01 35.20
C ASP A 54 -10.83 12.06 34.17
N VAL A 55 -10.91 12.43 32.90
CA VAL A 55 -10.39 11.66 31.76
C VAL A 55 -9.54 12.56 30.89
N GLN A 56 -8.40 12.04 30.43
CA GLN A 56 -7.53 12.72 29.49
C GLN A 56 -7.10 11.73 28.40
N ILE A 57 -7.27 12.13 27.14
CA ILE A 57 -6.87 11.38 25.94
C ILE A 57 -5.99 12.30 25.11
N TYR A 58 -4.79 11.87 24.78
CA TYR A 58 -3.81 12.71 24.10
C TYR A 58 -2.90 11.88 23.17
N PRO A 59 -2.39 12.47 22.07
CA PRO A 59 -1.46 11.76 21.19
C PRO A 59 -0.25 11.25 21.98
N THR A 60 0.18 10.02 21.71
CA THR A 60 1.36 9.46 22.37
C THR A 60 2.59 10.33 22.04
N GLY A 61 3.34 10.73 23.08
CA GLY A 61 4.47 11.66 22.96
C GLY A 61 4.13 13.13 23.24
N THR A 62 2.89 13.45 23.62
CA THR A 62 2.52 14.79 24.12
C THR A 62 3.38 15.20 25.32
N THR A 63 3.84 16.45 25.34
CA THR A 63 4.67 17.00 26.43
C THR A 63 3.89 17.04 27.75
N THR A 64 4.55 16.65 28.85
CA THR A 64 3.98 16.69 30.20
C THR A 64 3.48 18.11 30.54
N GLY A 65 2.24 18.20 31.04
CA GLY A 65 1.54 19.46 31.32
C GLY A 65 0.68 19.99 30.16
N GLN A 66 0.74 19.36 28.98
CA GLN A 66 -0.05 19.75 27.80
C GLN A 66 -1.12 18.73 27.41
N GLU A 67 -1.39 17.73 28.25
CA GLU A 67 -2.32 16.62 27.95
C GLU A 67 -3.77 17.05 27.71
N CYS A 68 -4.15 18.29 28.04
CA CYS A 68 -5.47 18.88 27.76
C CYS A 68 -5.43 20.17 26.95
N THR A 69 -4.25 20.59 26.48
CA THR A 69 -4.08 21.89 25.78
C THR A 69 -3.38 21.75 24.43
N ALA A 70 -2.65 20.65 24.20
CA ALA A 70 -2.08 20.35 22.90
C ALA A 70 -3.17 20.02 21.86
N ALA A 71 -2.82 20.12 20.58
CA ALA A 71 -3.70 19.73 19.49
C ALA A 71 -4.08 18.25 19.59
N ASN A 72 -5.31 17.91 19.17
CA ASN A 72 -5.84 16.55 19.17
C ASN A 72 -5.92 15.88 20.57
N THR A 73 -5.96 16.69 21.63
CA THR A 73 -6.23 16.23 23.00
C THR A 73 -7.71 16.37 23.34
N PHE A 74 -8.21 15.48 24.21
CA PHE A 74 -9.59 15.42 24.64
C PHE A 74 -9.65 15.15 26.13
N CYS A 75 -10.25 16.08 26.88
CA CYS A 75 -10.34 15.99 28.33
C CYS A 75 -11.77 16.26 28.80
N VAL A 76 -12.16 15.58 29.86
CA VAL A 76 -13.38 15.86 30.61
C VAL A 76 -13.08 15.75 32.09
N SER A 77 -13.65 16.68 32.88
CA SER A 77 -13.55 16.67 34.33
C SER A 77 -14.92 16.53 34.96
N GLY A 78 -14.99 15.80 36.08
CA GLY A 78 -16.23 15.59 36.83
C GLY A 78 -17.31 14.80 36.07
N THR A 79 -16.94 13.92 35.12
CA THR A 79 -17.94 13.07 34.44
C THR A 79 -18.44 11.97 35.37
N THR A 80 -19.75 11.74 35.39
CA THR A 80 -20.38 10.65 36.16
C THR A 80 -20.51 9.35 35.34
N SER A 81 -20.24 9.42 34.03
CA SER A 81 -20.23 8.25 33.15
C SER A 81 -18.94 7.46 33.30
N THR A 82 -18.97 6.16 32.96
CA THR A 82 -17.78 5.29 32.92
C THR A 82 -17.25 5.06 31.50
N ASN A 83 -17.58 5.98 30.61
CA ASN A 83 -17.11 6.02 29.25
C ASN A 83 -16.95 7.47 28.79
N TYR A 84 -16.13 7.65 27.77
CA TYR A 84 -15.94 8.94 27.11
C TYR A 84 -15.80 8.73 25.61
N THR A 85 -16.57 9.49 24.84
CA THR A 85 -16.58 9.42 23.38
C THR A 85 -16.01 10.71 22.81
N PHE A 86 -15.10 10.58 21.86
CA PHE A 86 -14.49 11.69 21.16
C PHE A 86 -14.49 11.46 19.65
N THR A 87 -14.41 12.54 18.89
CA THR A 87 -14.28 12.47 17.42
C THR A 87 -12.81 12.37 17.06
N ALA A 88 -12.39 11.20 16.58
CA ALA A 88 -11.00 10.95 16.23
C ALA A 88 -10.57 11.81 15.01
N PRO A 89 -9.51 12.64 15.11
CA PRO A 89 -9.01 13.40 13.97
C PRO A 89 -8.35 12.48 12.95
N THR A 90 -8.25 12.91 11.70
CA THR A 90 -7.45 12.20 10.68
C THR A 90 -5.97 12.37 10.96
N GLY A 91 -5.18 11.33 10.73
CA GLY A 91 -3.72 11.43 10.79
C GLY A 91 -3.08 11.27 12.15
N VAL A 92 -3.85 10.93 13.19
CA VAL A 92 -3.32 10.61 14.52
C VAL A 92 -3.67 9.17 14.84
N ALA A 93 -2.66 8.30 14.78
CA ALA A 93 -2.84 6.87 15.01
C ALA A 93 -2.74 6.49 16.50
N ASN A 94 -1.75 7.03 17.23
CA ASN A 94 -1.41 6.53 18.56
C ASN A 94 -1.83 7.49 19.67
N TYR A 95 -2.55 6.96 20.65
CA TYR A 95 -3.04 7.70 21.80
C TYR A 95 -2.57 7.08 23.12
N SER A 96 -2.23 7.94 24.05
CA SER A 96 -2.14 7.66 25.47
C SER A 96 -3.39 8.24 26.13
N TRP A 97 -3.91 7.54 27.14
CA TRP A 97 -5.06 8.04 27.88
C TRP A 97 -4.99 7.65 29.35
N ARG A 98 -5.67 8.42 30.20
CA ARG A 98 -5.72 8.18 31.63
C ARG A 98 -7.04 8.59 32.25
N VAL A 99 -7.42 7.89 33.30
CA VAL A 99 -8.61 8.15 34.11
C VAL A 99 -8.23 8.20 35.59
N ARG A 100 -8.81 9.11 36.34
CA ARG A 100 -8.77 9.10 37.81
C ARG A 100 -10.16 9.34 38.39
N THR A 101 -10.38 8.79 39.58
CA THR A 101 -11.61 8.95 40.36
C THR A 101 -11.61 10.26 41.13
N ILE A 102 -12.79 10.83 41.33
CA ILE A 102 -13.03 12.02 42.13
C ILE A 102 -14.15 11.73 43.13
N ASN A 103 -13.96 12.12 44.38
CA ASN A 103 -14.92 12.04 45.47
C ASN A 103 -14.85 13.34 46.28
N THR A 104 -15.89 14.15 46.15
CA THR A 104 -15.93 15.48 46.75
C THR A 104 -16.42 15.46 48.21
N THR A 105 -17.02 14.35 48.68
CA THR A 105 -17.41 14.22 50.09
C THR A 105 -16.23 14.09 51.06
N CYS A 106 -15.00 13.86 50.56
CA CYS A 106 -13.80 13.89 51.40
C CYS A 106 -13.36 15.30 51.82
N ASP A 107 -13.85 16.38 51.20
CA ASP A 107 -13.38 17.75 51.49
C ASP A 107 -14.10 18.44 52.66
N ALA A 108 -15.08 17.78 53.32
CA ALA A 108 -15.81 18.34 54.45
C ALA A 108 -15.03 18.23 55.79
N ILE A 109 -14.86 19.37 56.47
CA ILE A 109 -14.22 19.49 57.80
C ILE A 109 -15.32 19.53 58.84
N ASP A 110 -15.75 18.37 59.37
CA ASP A 110 -16.78 18.35 60.42
C ASP A 110 -16.26 17.94 61.81
N TYR A 111 -15.01 17.44 61.93
CA TYR A 111 -14.54 16.83 63.19
C TYR A 111 -13.02 16.90 63.41
N MET A 112 -12.41 18.08 63.51
CA MET A 112 -11.03 18.18 64.03
C MET A 112 -11.02 18.76 65.45
N THR A 113 -9.98 18.47 66.21
CA THR A 113 -9.74 19.10 67.52
C THR A 113 -8.34 19.66 67.56
N ALA A 114 -8.11 20.70 68.34
CA ALA A 114 -6.77 21.25 68.53
C ALA A 114 -6.31 21.17 69.99
N THR A 115 -5.00 21.09 70.17
CA THR A 115 -4.28 21.30 71.43
C THR A 115 -3.19 22.34 71.19
N ALA A 116 -2.81 23.11 72.21
CA ALA A 116 -1.86 24.21 72.05
C ALA A 116 -0.79 24.24 73.15
N SER A 117 0.25 25.04 72.93
CA SER A 117 1.34 25.28 73.89
C SER A 117 0.87 25.93 75.18
N ASP A 118 -0.05 26.89 75.06
CA ASP A 118 -0.63 27.66 76.16
C ASP A 118 -1.98 28.24 75.69
N GLU A 119 -2.80 28.72 76.62
CA GLU A 119 -4.10 29.30 76.33
C GLU A 119 -4.35 30.54 77.19
N TYR A 120 -4.79 31.63 76.56
CA TYR A 120 -5.23 32.81 77.28
C TYR A 120 -6.63 32.57 77.88
N LEU A 121 -6.65 32.30 79.19
CA LEU A 121 -7.86 32.14 79.99
C LEU A 121 -8.10 33.39 80.85
N THR A 122 -9.32 33.91 80.82
CA THR A 122 -9.78 34.89 81.81
C THR A 122 -10.46 34.14 82.97
N SER A 123 -10.49 34.70 84.18
CA SER A 123 -10.97 34.04 85.41
C SER A 123 -12.23 33.18 85.19
N GLU A 124 -12.27 31.99 85.81
CA GLU A 124 -13.24 30.90 85.59
C GLU A 124 -14.61 31.33 85.02
N GLY A 125 -14.84 31.02 83.74
CA GLY A 125 -16.17 31.01 83.12
C GLY A 125 -16.55 32.20 82.22
N ALA A 126 -15.63 33.08 81.85
CA ALA A 126 -15.95 34.18 80.94
C ALA A 126 -16.06 33.74 79.46
N SER A 127 -16.93 34.43 78.71
CA SER A 127 -17.24 34.21 77.28
C SER A 127 -16.11 34.59 76.30
N TYR A 128 -14.88 34.80 76.78
CA TYR A 128 -13.74 35.31 76.02
C TYR A 128 -12.49 34.42 76.13
N ASN A 129 -12.63 33.15 76.54
CA ASN A 129 -11.50 32.23 76.57
C ASN A 129 -11.03 31.93 75.14
N MET A 130 -9.72 32.08 74.91
CA MET A 130 -9.09 31.92 73.60
C MET A 130 -8.38 30.57 73.52
N THR A 131 -9.17 29.51 73.66
CA THR A 131 -8.73 28.11 73.74
C THR A 131 -8.46 27.52 72.36
N ALA A 132 -7.71 26.42 72.29
CA ALA A 132 -7.27 25.82 71.03
C ALA A 132 -8.46 25.39 70.13
N ASP A 133 -9.58 24.94 70.70
CA ASP A 133 -10.78 24.54 69.95
C ASP A 133 -11.36 25.67 69.10
N LYS A 134 -11.13 26.93 69.50
CA LYS A 134 -11.61 28.11 68.76
C LYS A 134 -10.86 28.41 67.48
N ALA A 135 -9.72 27.76 67.24
CA ALA A 135 -8.99 27.88 65.98
C ALA A 135 -9.37 26.80 64.96
N VAL A 136 -10.35 25.96 65.27
CA VAL A 136 -10.80 24.85 64.42
C VAL A 136 -12.32 24.63 64.50
N ASP A 137 -13.07 25.67 64.88
CA ASP A 137 -14.53 25.60 65.05
C ASP A 137 -15.30 26.03 63.79
N GLY A 138 -14.58 26.34 62.71
CA GLY A 138 -15.14 26.74 61.43
C GLY A 138 -15.58 28.21 61.39
N SER A 139 -15.16 29.02 62.37
CA SER A 139 -15.56 30.42 62.50
C SER A 139 -14.34 31.34 62.64
N ASP A 140 -14.15 32.25 61.67
CA ASP A 140 -13.12 33.30 61.75
C ASP A 140 -13.42 34.37 62.83
N ALA A 141 -14.59 34.32 63.48
CA ALA A 141 -15.01 35.29 64.51
C ALA A 141 -14.52 34.93 65.93
N THR A 142 -14.04 33.70 66.09
CA THR A 142 -13.48 33.13 67.32
C THR A 142 -12.00 32.84 67.09
N GLY A 143 -11.22 32.58 68.15
CA GLY A 143 -9.82 32.27 67.94
C GLY A 143 -9.05 31.86 69.19
N TRP A 144 -7.98 31.11 68.97
CA TRP A 144 -6.97 30.77 69.97
C TRP A 144 -5.94 31.90 70.12
N ASN A 145 -5.44 32.10 71.33
CA ASN A 145 -4.27 32.93 71.60
C ASN A 145 -3.45 32.31 72.74
N ALA A 146 -2.13 32.25 72.56
CA ALA A 146 -1.20 31.66 73.52
C ALA A 146 -0.95 32.53 74.76
N GLY A 147 -1.39 33.80 74.78
CA GLY A 147 -1.13 34.74 75.86
C GLY A 147 0.35 35.17 75.99
N GLY A 148 1.19 34.84 75.00
CA GLY A 148 2.63 35.08 75.04
C GLY A 148 3.27 35.18 73.65
N PHE A 149 4.50 35.69 73.63
CA PHE A 149 5.35 35.78 72.43
C PHE A 149 5.90 34.39 72.04
N PRO A 150 6.43 34.22 70.82
CA PRO A 150 7.09 32.99 70.37
C PRO A 150 8.18 32.48 71.32
N THR A 151 8.47 31.17 71.35
CA THR A 151 7.90 30.13 70.48
C THR A 151 6.58 29.59 71.03
N GLN A 152 5.53 29.57 70.20
CA GLN A 152 4.21 29.01 70.53
C GLN A 152 3.73 28.08 69.41
N TRP A 153 2.88 27.12 69.76
CA TRP A 153 2.39 26.13 68.79
C TRP A 153 0.93 25.75 69.03
N ILE A 154 0.24 25.39 67.95
CA ILE A 154 -1.06 24.73 67.97
C ILE A 154 -0.99 23.47 67.10
N GLU A 155 -1.55 22.38 67.60
CA GLU A 155 -1.56 21.06 66.98
C GLU A 155 -3.00 20.60 66.74
N LEU A 156 -3.31 20.28 65.50
CA LEU A 156 -4.61 19.84 65.02
C LEU A 156 -4.59 18.31 64.92
N ASP A 157 -5.52 17.63 65.58
CA ASP A 157 -5.86 16.22 65.35
C ASP A 157 -7.04 16.13 64.39
N LEU A 158 -6.76 15.68 63.15
CA LEU A 158 -7.73 15.52 62.07
C LEU A 158 -8.71 14.35 62.31
N LYS A 159 -8.57 13.61 63.42
CA LYS A 159 -9.35 12.42 63.83
C LYS A 159 -9.25 11.21 62.89
N GLY A 160 -8.69 11.38 61.72
CA GLY A 160 -8.31 10.34 60.78
C GLY A 160 -7.02 10.69 60.07
N THR A 161 -6.38 9.67 59.49
CA THR A 161 -5.23 9.87 58.60
C THR A 161 -5.72 10.34 57.23
N ARG A 162 -5.21 11.47 56.74
CA ARG A 162 -5.60 12.19 55.51
C ARG A 162 -4.36 12.53 54.66
N THR A 163 -4.59 12.98 53.42
CA THR A 163 -3.55 13.62 52.59
C THR A 163 -3.86 15.10 52.46
N ILE A 164 -2.92 15.97 52.81
CA ILE A 164 -3.11 17.44 52.79
C ILE A 164 -2.28 18.12 51.71
N SER A 165 -2.83 19.12 51.04
CA SER A 165 -2.21 19.88 49.94
C SER A 165 -1.84 21.32 50.33
N GLY A 166 -2.33 21.78 51.48
CA GLY A 166 -2.07 23.12 51.98
C GLY A 166 -2.92 23.42 53.21
N MET A 167 -2.96 24.70 53.60
CA MET A 167 -3.78 25.20 54.70
C MET A 167 -4.24 26.64 54.43
N ARG A 168 -5.48 26.94 54.82
CA ARG A 168 -5.95 28.31 55.09
C ARG A 168 -5.71 28.62 56.57
N MET A 169 -5.15 29.78 56.85
CA MET A 169 -4.79 30.19 58.21
C MET A 169 -5.25 31.63 58.46
N ALA A 170 -6.32 31.80 59.22
CA ALA A 170 -6.83 33.10 59.64
C ALA A 170 -6.13 33.56 60.92
N THR A 171 -5.48 34.72 60.88
CA THR A 171 -4.55 35.19 61.92
C THR A 171 -5.28 35.90 63.06
N ASN A 172 -4.78 35.73 64.28
CA ASN A 172 -5.21 36.48 65.46
C ASN A 172 -4.01 36.93 66.31
N HIS A 173 -2.91 37.25 65.63
CA HIS A 173 -1.67 37.74 66.24
C HIS A 173 -1.82 39.22 66.58
N TYR A 174 -1.37 39.64 67.76
CA TYR A 174 -1.37 41.07 68.14
C TYR A 174 -0.19 41.45 69.05
N PRO A 175 0.51 42.58 68.83
CA PRO A 175 0.35 43.55 67.73
C PRO A 175 0.93 43.07 66.40
N ASP A 176 0.50 43.64 65.27
CA ASP A 176 0.96 43.29 63.90
C ASP A 176 2.49 43.29 63.73
N GLY A 177 3.01 42.37 62.91
CA GLY A 177 4.43 42.34 62.59
C GLY A 177 4.90 41.14 61.77
N ALA A 178 6.22 41.04 61.57
CA ALA A 178 6.82 39.95 60.81
C ALA A 178 6.91 38.68 61.66
N ALA A 179 6.46 37.55 61.09
CA ALA A 179 6.46 36.26 61.74
C ALA A 179 7.18 35.20 60.90
N THR A 180 7.75 34.19 61.57
CA THR A 180 8.21 32.95 60.96
C THR A 180 7.36 31.81 61.49
N ILE A 181 6.66 31.12 60.58
CA ILE A 181 5.77 30.01 60.90
C ILE A 181 6.25 28.75 60.19
N GLN A 182 6.34 27.67 60.96
CA GLN A 182 6.68 26.34 60.49
C GLN A 182 5.48 25.42 60.63
N ILE A 183 5.14 24.71 59.55
CA ILE A 183 4.05 23.73 59.54
C ILE A 183 4.68 22.35 59.52
N TYR A 184 4.40 21.57 60.55
CA TYR A 184 4.79 20.16 60.67
C TYR A 184 3.56 19.27 60.47
N ALA A 185 3.76 18.07 59.94
CA ALA A 185 2.67 17.11 59.76
C ALA A 185 3.14 15.67 59.96
N GLY A 186 2.28 14.80 60.48
CA GLY A 186 2.63 13.39 60.69
C GLY A 186 1.48 12.52 61.16
N ALA A 187 1.72 11.22 61.27
CA ALA A 187 0.72 10.23 61.68
C ALA A 187 0.48 10.17 63.20
N SER A 188 1.40 10.71 64.00
CA SER A 188 1.40 10.67 65.46
C SER A 188 1.41 12.09 66.06
N PRO A 189 0.92 12.28 67.30
CA PRO A 189 1.01 13.55 68.02
C PRO A 189 2.46 14.06 68.07
N ASN A 190 2.65 15.38 68.15
CA ASN A 190 3.95 16.05 68.07
C ASN A 190 4.75 15.70 66.80
N PRO A 191 4.22 15.99 65.61
CA PRO A 191 4.89 15.66 64.35
C PRO A 191 6.20 16.44 64.19
N THR A 192 7.26 15.77 63.73
CA THR A 192 8.61 16.35 63.53
C THR A 192 8.96 16.59 62.06
N THR A 193 8.14 16.13 61.11
CA THR A 193 8.35 16.35 59.68
C THR A 193 7.90 17.74 59.28
N LEU A 194 8.85 18.61 58.97
CA LEU A 194 8.60 19.95 58.46
C LEU A 194 8.05 19.87 57.03
N VAL A 195 6.84 20.38 56.82
CA VAL A 195 6.18 20.45 55.51
C VAL A 195 6.57 21.71 54.77
N THR A 196 6.51 22.86 55.44
CA THR A 196 6.87 24.15 54.87
C THR A 196 7.21 25.17 55.96
N THR A 197 7.91 26.23 55.56
CA THR A 197 8.17 27.43 56.38
C THR A 197 7.72 28.64 55.60
N ILE A 198 6.94 29.51 56.24
CA ILE A 198 6.49 30.78 55.68
C ILE A 198 6.97 31.94 56.56
N ASN A 199 7.25 33.08 55.94
CA ASN A 199 7.71 34.29 56.63
C ASN A 199 6.80 35.49 56.30
N PRO A 200 5.51 35.46 56.71
CA PRO A 200 4.59 36.55 56.43
C PRO A 200 4.84 37.77 57.31
N THR A 201 4.37 38.93 56.86
CA THR A 201 3.99 40.03 57.78
C THR A 201 2.52 39.83 58.10
N ILE A 202 2.19 39.63 59.37
CA ILE A 202 0.84 39.33 59.85
C ILE A 202 0.18 40.60 60.38
N THR A 203 -1.02 40.90 59.87
CA THR A 203 -1.99 41.75 60.53
C THR A 203 -3.12 40.89 61.12
N ALA A 204 -3.64 41.27 62.29
CA ALA A 204 -4.77 40.57 62.90
C ALA A 204 -5.99 40.52 61.95
N GLY A 205 -6.54 39.32 61.70
CA GLY A 205 -7.68 39.11 60.80
C GLY A 205 -7.30 38.79 59.34
N ASP A 206 -6.02 38.74 59.00
CA ASP A 206 -5.55 38.31 57.68
C ASP A 206 -5.80 36.82 57.43
N ILE A 207 -5.98 36.45 56.16
CA ILE A 207 -6.09 35.06 55.73
C ILE A 207 -4.86 34.69 54.90
N LEU A 208 -4.08 33.74 55.42
CA LEU A 208 -2.93 33.17 54.71
C LEU A 208 -3.35 31.86 54.04
N ASN A 209 -3.24 31.82 52.70
CA ASN A 209 -3.47 30.60 51.92
C ASN A 209 -2.14 29.96 51.56
N VAL A 210 -1.77 28.93 52.30
CA VAL A 210 -0.50 28.21 52.14
C VAL A 210 -0.74 26.98 51.29
N THR A 211 -0.11 26.93 50.11
CA THR A 211 -0.08 25.71 49.28
C THR A 211 1.26 25.01 49.47
N PHE A 212 1.26 23.69 49.64
CA PHE A 212 2.49 22.92 49.76
C PHE A 212 3.07 22.62 48.37
N SER A 213 4.40 22.45 48.29
CA SER A 213 5.09 22.11 47.04
C SER A 213 4.70 20.73 46.50
N SER A 214 4.25 19.84 47.38
CA SER A 214 3.61 18.56 47.07
C SER A 214 2.61 18.19 48.16
N ALA A 215 1.61 17.37 47.81
CA ALA A 215 0.66 16.85 48.79
C ALA A 215 1.37 15.92 49.79
N VAL A 216 1.03 16.04 51.07
CA VAL A 216 1.64 15.28 52.17
C VAL A 216 0.69 14.16 52.58
N PRO A 217 1.02 12.88 52.31
CA PRO A 217 0.19 11.75 52.68
C PRO A 217 0.35 11.36 54.15
N ASN A 218 -0.55 10.51 54.64
CA ASN A 218 -0.48 9.90 55.97
C ASN A 218 -0.46 10.89 57.16
N VAL A 219 -1.15 12.03 57.02
CA VAL A 219 -1.21 13.06 58.06
C VAL A 219 -2.43 12.86 58.93
N ARG A 220 -2.24 12.74 60.24
CA ARG A 220 -3.32 12.86 61.23
C ARG A 220 -3.15 14.10 62.11
N TYR A 221 -1.90 14.46 62.38
CA TYR A 221 -1.57 15.61 63.21
C TYR A 221 -0.86 16.66 62.37
N ILE A 222 -1.31 17.90 62.47
CA ILE A 222 -0.65 19.07 61.89
C ILE A 222 -0.24 19.97 63.04
N ARG A 223 1.00 20.42 63.09
CA ARG A 223 1.45 21.37 64.10
C ARG A 223 1.94 22.64 63.44
N VAL A 224 1.29 23.74 63.77
CA VAL A 224 1.68 25.09 63.36
C VAL A 224 2.50 25.68 64.49
N VAL A 225 3.77 26.01 64.20
CA VAL A 225 4.71 26.57 65.17
C VAL A 225 5.11 27.96 64.71
N THR A 226 4.77 28.98 65.49
CA THR A 226 5.30 30.33 65.29
C THR A 226 6.61 30.43 66.06
N THR A 227 7.74 30.48 65.34
CA THR A 227 9.09 30.43 65.93
C THR A 227 9.71 31.80 66.14
N ALA A 228 9.27 32.81 65.40
CA ALA A 228 9.65 34.21 65.58
C ALA A 228 8.46 35.11 65.24
N ASP A 229 8.23 36.15 66.03
CA ASP A 229 7.14 37.12 65.90
C ASP A 229 7.33 38.22 66.96
N VAL A 230 6.76 39.39 66.73
CA VAL A 230 6.63 40.50 67.69
C VAL A 230 5.26 40.52 68.37
N SER A 231 4.37 39.58 68.03
CA SER A 231 3.00 39.46 68.53
C SER A 231 2.84 38.43 69.65
N TRP A 232 1.76 38.55 70.42
CA TRP A 232 1.13 37.39 71.06
C TRP A 232 0.58 36.47 69.96
N VAL A 233 1.00 35.20 70.00
CA VAL A 233 0.69 34.23 68.95
C VAL A 233 -0.78 33.79 69.04
N GLY A 234 -1.52 33.88 67.93
CA GLY A 234 -2.92 33.48 67.90
C GLY A 234 -3.46 33.18 66.50
N TRP A 235 -4.44 32.28 66.42
CA TRP A 235 -5.10 31.88 65.19
C TRP A 235 -6.61 31.95 65.37
N ALA A 236 -7.28 32.65 64.45
CA ALA A 236 -8.73 32.71 64.41
C ALA A 236 -9.30 31.39 63.88
N GLU A 237 -8.75 30.86 62.79
CA GLU A 237 -9.19 29.60 62.20
C GLU A 237 -8.06 28.95 61.39
N LEU A 238 -7.93 27.64 61.48
CA LEU A 238 -6.94 26.83 60.76
C LEU A 238 -7.65 25.70 60.02
N THR A 239 -7.63 25.78 58.69
CA THR A 239 -8.40 24.90 57.82
C THR A 239 -7.44 24.20 56.83
N PRO A 240 -7.11 22.91 57.01
CA PRO A 240 -6.30 22.16 56.05
C PRO A 240 -7.04 21.95 54.73
N TYR A 241 -6.30 22.03 53.61
CA TYR A 241 -6.79 21.58 52.32
C TYR A 241 -6.51 20.09 52.16
N PHE A 242 -7.55 19.29 51.95
CA PHE A 242 -7.42 17.86 51.66
C PHE A 242 -7.21 17.62 50.17
N SER A 243 -6.62 16.49 49.83
CA SER A 243 -6.42 16.03 48.44
C SER A 243 -6.68 14.53 48.28
N ASP A 244 -7.15 13.89 49.35
CA ASP A 244 -7.47 12.48 49.35
C ASP A 244 -8.72 12.15 48.55
N GLY A 245 -9.63 13.10 48.27
CA GLY A 245 -10.77 12.95 47.35
C GLY A 245 -10.40 12.76 45.87
N THR A 246 -9.11 12.78 45.49
CA THR A 246 -8.65 12.56 44.12
C THR A 246 -7.84 11.27 43.99
N GLY A 247 -8.24 10.40 43.07
CA GLY A 247 -7.57 9.13 42.80
C GLY A 247 -6.28 9.29 41.99
N ILE A 248 -5.47 8.23 41.97
CA ILE A 248 -4.28 8.15 41.12
C ILE A 248 -4.70 7.94 39.67
N TRP A 249 -3.98 8.54 38.73
CA TRP A 249 -4.16 8.29 37.30
C TRP A 249 -3.84 6.84 36.93
N VAL A 250 -4.82 6.14 36.35
CA VAL A 250 -4.64 4.85 35.68
C VAL A 250 -4.48 5.10 34.19
N ASN A 251 -3.42 4.56 33.59
CA ASN A 251 -3.00 4.88 32.23
C ASN A 251 -3.24 3.71 31.28
N GLY A 252 -3.57 4.01 30.03
CA GLY A 252 -3.68 3.06 28.93
C GLY A 252 -3.14 3.66 27.64
N THR A 253 -2.98 2.82 26.63
CA THR A 253 -2.63 3.22 25.27
C THR A 253 -3.53 2.55 24.26
N PHE A 254 -3.74 3.17 23.10
CA PHE A 254 -4.37 2.51 21.98
C PHE A 254 -3.93 3.08 20.65
N THR A 255 -4.05 2.26 19.61
CA THR A 255 -3.84 2.68 18.22
C THR A 255 -5.17 2.66 17.47
N LEU A 256 -5.50 3.78 16.82
CA LEU A 256 -6.63 3.89 15.93
C LEU A 256 -6.33 3.20 14.61
N VAL A 257 -7.18 2.24 14.27
CA VAL A 257 -7.12 1.51 13.00
C VAL A 257 -8.47 1.57 12.30
N GLY A 258 -8.53 1.15 11.05
CA GLY A 258 -9.76 1.17 10.27
C GLY A 258 -9.65 0.32 9.02
N THR A 259 -10.68 0.42 8.20
CA THR A 259 -10.86 -0.41 7.02
C THR A 259 -10.87 0.44 5.76
N ILE A 260 -10.23 -0.08 4.71
CA ILE A 260 -10.37 0.42 3.33
C ILE A 260 -11.07 -0.65 2.50
N THR A 261 -12.10 -0.26 1.76
CA THR A 261 -12.85 -1.15 0.86
C THR A 261 -12.99 -0.56 -0.53
N GLY A 262 -13.10 -1.45 -1.52
CA GLY A 262 -13.26 -1.05 -2.92
C GLY A 262 -13.61 -2.23 -3.82
N ASN A 263 -13.76 -1.91 -5.10
CA ASN A 263 -14.10 -2.85 -6.16
C ASN A 263 -13.03 -2.83 -7.26
N PHE A 264 -13.01 -3.90 -8.04
CA PHE A 264 -12.25 -4.05 -9.26
C PHE A 264 -13.22 -4.03 -10.45
N TYR A 265 -12.95 -3.20 -11.45
CA TYR A 265 -13.81 -3.03 -12.62
C TYR A 265 -13.05 -3.28 -13.91
N LEU A 266 -13.72 -3.87 -14.90
CA LEU A 266 -13.16 -4.02 -16.24
C LEU A 266 -13.19 -2.67 -16.98
N ASP A 267 -12.06 -2.27 -17.54
CA ASP A 267 -11.92 -1.12 -18.42
C ASP A 267 -10.94 -1.45 -19.56
N GLN A 268 -11.40 -2.24 -20.53
CA GLN A 268 -10.56 -2.58 -21.69
C GLN A 268 -10.25 -1.37 -22.58
N THR A 269 -11.10 -0.36 -22.53
CA THR A 269 -10.99 0.85 -23.37
C THR A 269 -10.09 1.94 -22.78
N SER A 270 -9.57 1.75 -21.56
CA SER A 270 -8.75 2.74 -20.84
C SER A 270 -9.44 4.12 -20.70
N ASN A 271 -10.75 4.11 -20.47
CA ASN A 271 -11.55 5.33 -20.32
C ASN A 271 -11.66 5.79 -18.86
N ALA A 272 -11.29 4.95 -17.89
CA ALA A 272 -11.33 5.32 -16.49
C ALA A 272 -10.29 6.41 -16.20
N ALA A 273 -10.68 7.43 -15.45
CA ALA A 273 -9.83 8.58 -15.17
C ALA A 273 -9.78 8.90 -13.67
N LEU A 274 -8.65 9.47 -13.24
CA LEU A 274 -8.48 9.95 -11.87
C LEU A 274 -9.28 11.24 -11.67
N ASN A 275 -10.26 11.22 -10.79
CA ASN A 275 -10.93 12.43 -10.33
C ASN A 275 -9.98 13.21 -9.40
N LEU A 276 -9.52 14.38 -9.85
CA LEU A 276 -8.52 15.17 -9.10
C LEU A 276 -9.05 15.76 -7.79
N ALA A 277 -10.37 15.87 -7.62
CA ALA A 277 -10.96 16.38 -6.38
C ALA A 277 -11.00 15.31 -5.28
N THR A 278 -11.28 14.06 -5.65
CA THR A 278 -11.36 12.93 -4.70
C THR A 278 -10.07 12.12 -4.62
N GLY A 279 -9.24 12.19 -5.67
CA GLY A 279 -8.07 11.35 -5.89
C GLY A 279 -8.39 9.87 -6.11
N LEU A 280 -9.63 9.56 -6.56
CA LEU A 280 -10.11 8.21 -6.86
C LEU A 280 -10.43 8.09 -8.35
N CYS A 281 -10.34 6.87 -8.89
CA CYS A 281 -10.67 6.62 -10.29
C CYS A 281 -12.18 6.46 -10.47
N GLU A 282 -12.67 7.01 -11.56
CA GLU A 282 -14.08 7.00 -11.94
C GLU A 282 -14.20 6.65 -13.42
N LEU A 283 -15.22 5.87 -13.75
CA LEU A 283 -15.63 5.58 -15.13
C LEU A 283 -17.12 5.85 -15.24
N SER A 284 -17.52 6.56 -16.30
CA SER A 284 -18.93 6.84 -16.54
C SER A 284 -19.71 5.57 -16.90
N GLY A 285 -20.86 5.36 -16.29
CA GLY A 285 -21.73 4.21 -16.55
C GLY A 285 -21.75 3.21 -15.39
N SER A 286 -22.17 1.98 -15.69
CA SER A 286 -22.18 0.86 -14.73
C SER A 286 -21.15 -0.17 -15.16
N PRO A 287 -19.85 0.03 -14.83
CA PRO A 287 -18.81 -0.91 -15.21
C PRO A 287 -19.06 -2.30 -14.60
N ALA A 288 -18.71 -3.34 -15.37
CA ALA A 288 -18.78 -4.72 -14.89
C ALA A 288 -17.68 -4.97 -13.86
N GLY A 289 -18.03 -5.59 -12.73
CA GLY A 289 -17.04 -6.04 -11.75
C GLY A 289 -16.15 -7.15 -12.34
N GLN A 290 -14.85 -7.08 -12.07
CA GLN A 290 -13.86 -8.01 -12.64
C GLN A 290 -12.91 -8.52 -11.56
N ASP A 291 -12.67 -9.82 -11.51
CA ASP A 291 -11.64 -10.40 -10.63
C ASP A 291 -10.24 -10.07 -11.20
N PRO A 292 -9.29 -9.56 -10.39
CA PRO A 292 -7.94 -9.21 -10.84
C PRO A 292 -7.04 -10.42 -11.11
N GLY A 293 -7.56 -11.64 -10.95
CA GLY A 293 -6.91 -12.90 -11.27
C GLY A 293 -6.27 -13.58 -10.06
N VAL A 294 -6.01 -14.88 -10.22
CA VAL A 294 -5.42 -15.73 -9.18
C VAL A 294 -4.01 -15.27 -8.85
N GLY A 295 -3.68 -15.12 -7.57
CA GLY A 295 -2.35 -14.63 -7.14
C GLY A 295 -2.26 -13.12 -6.98
N SER A 296 -3.32 -12.38 -7.32
CA SER A 296 -3.42 -10.95 -7.04
C SER A 296 -3.31 -10.66 -5.55
N SER A 297 -2.73 -9.51 -5.22
CA SER A 297 -2.65 -9.01 -3.84
C SER A 297 -3.03 -7.54 -3.75
N ILE A 298 -3.57 -7.14 -2.61
CA ILE A 298 -4.00 -5.78 -2.31
C ILE A 298 -3.50 -5.43 -0.92
N GLY A 299 -3.02 -4.21 -0.74
CA GLY A 299 -2.48 -3.79 0.54
C GLY A 299 -2.50 -2.28 0.73
N ALA A 300 -2.30 -1.87 1.97
CA ALA A 300 -2.15 -0.47 2.34
C ALA A 300 -0.80 -0.23 3.03
N THR A 301 -0.21 0.94 2.79
CA THR A 301 1.03 1.41 3.40
C THR A 301 0.82 2.81 3.97
N TRP A 302 1.55 3.17 5.03
CA TRP A 302 1.40 4.49 5.65
C TRP A 302 2.69 5.00 6.28
N GLN A 303 2.70 6.30 6.59
CA GLN A 303 3.82 6.97 7.23
C GLN A 303 4.16 6.30 8.57
N GLY A 304 5.44 5.94 8.76
CA GLY A 304 5.92 5.13 9.89
C GLY A 304 6.38 3.71 9.52
N GLY A 305 6.30 3.34 8.24
CA GLY A 305 6.81 2.05 7.73
C GLY A 305 5.88 0.86 7.95
N GLY A 306 4.63 1.11 8.38
CA GLY A 306 3.62 0.08 8.56
C GLY A 306 2.94 -0.32 7.25
N SER A 307 2.45 -1.55 7.20
CA SER A 307 1.62 -2.06 6.10
C SER A 307 0.53 -2.99 6.61
N ALA A 308 -0.54 -3.11 5.86
CA ALA A 308 -1.60 -4.10 6.05
C ALA A 308 -1.90 -4.79 4.72
N THR A 309 -2.08 -6.11 4.77
CA THR A 309 -2.58 -6.88 3.63
C THR A 309 -4.10 -6.91 3.65
N GLY A 310 -4.70 -6.91 2.46
CA GLY A 310 -6.14 -7.08 2.29
C GLY A 310 -6.52 -8.45 1.77
N SER A 311 -7.82 -8.69 1.78
CA SER A 311 -8.46 -9.86 1.20
C SER A 311 -9.21 -9.47 -0.07
N ILE A 312 -9.06 -10.26 -1.13
CA ILE A 312 -9.79 -10.12 -2.39
C ILE A 312 -10.88 -11.20 -2.42
N THR A 313 -12.09 -10.84 -2.84
CA THR A 313 -13.21 -11.76 -3.00
C THR A 313 -13.99 -11.38 -4.24
N GLY A 314 -13.74 -12.11 -5.33
CA GLY A 314 -14.24 -11.79 -6.67
C GLY A 314 -13.79 -10.39 -7.08
N SER A 315 -14.76 -9.54 -7.45
CA SER A 315 -14.51 -8.16 -7.87
C SER A 315 -14.41 -7.16 -6.71
N THR A 316 -14.22 -7.60 -5.47
CA THR A 316 -14.20 -6.72 -4.28
C THR A 316 -13.00 -6.99 -3.40
N TYR A 317 -12.62 -6.00 -2.59
CA TYR A 317 -11.57 -6.19 -1.60
C TYR A 317 -11.84 -5.45 -0.29
N THR A 318 -11.19 -5.93 0.78
CA THR A 318 -11.18 -5.31 2.10
C THR A 318 -9.79 -5.37 2.71
N ILE A 319 -9.26 -4.21 3.14
CA ILE A 319 -8.02 -4.09 3.90
C ILE A 319 -8.39 -3.66 5.32
N ASN A 320 -8.13 -4.52 6.30
CA ASN A 320 -8.41 -4.24 7.72
C ASN A 320 -7.13 -3.86 8.47
N GLY A 321 -7.28 -3.22 9.64
CA GLY A 321 -6.15 -2.92 10.51
C GLY A 321 -5.21 -1.83 9.97
N VAL A 322 -5.68 -1.00 9.04
CA VAL A 322 -4.90 0.12 8.50
C VAL A 322 -4.82 1.21 9.57
N HIS A 323 -3.65 1.76 9.88
CA HIS A 323 -3.51 2.77 10.94
C HIS A 323 -4.00 4.15 10.49
N ASN A 324 -4.52 4.95 11.42
CA ASN A 324 -5.10 6.29 11.15
C ASN A 324 -4.03 7.37 10.89
N TYR A 325 -3.33 7.26 9.77
CA TYR A 325 -2.37 8.25 9.27
C TYR A 325 -2.95 9.12 8.16
N ASN A 326 -2.30 10.26 7.93
CA ASN A 326 -2.52 11.05 6.73
C ASN A 326 -1.72 10.40 5.59
N ASN A 327 -2.27 10.40 4.39
CA ASN A 327 -1.61 9.90 3.19
C ASN A 327 -1.31 8.39 3.25
N ILE A 328 -2.39 7.59 3.30
CA ILE A 328 -2.31 6.14 3.16
C ILE A 328 -2.17 5.80 1.67
N GLY A 329 -1.18 4.98 1.35
CA GLY A 329 -1.02 4.35 0.04
C GLY A 329 -1.86 3.08 -0.05
N VAL A 330 -2.54 2.84 -1.16
CA VAL A 330 -3.30 1.60 -1.41
C VAL A 330 -2.85 1.04 -2.75
N ALA A 331 -2.32 -0.18 -2.78
CA ALA A 331 -1.70 -0.75 -3.96
C ALA A 331 -2.28 -2.12 -4.30
N LEU A 332 -2.66 -2.29 -5.57
CA LEU A 332 -3.02 -3.57 -6.18
C LEU A 332 -1.80 -4.12 -6.92
N THR A 333 -1.53 -5.41 -6.76
CA THR A 333 -0.66 -6.17 -7.64
C THR A 333 -1.54 -7.23 -8.29
N PRO A 334 -2.01 -7.01 -9.52
CA PRO A 334 -2.89 -7.97 -10.19
C PRO A 334 -2.11 -9.20 -10.69
N ASP A 335 -2.82 -10.25 -11.09
CA ASP A 335 -2.23 -11.36 -11.84
C ASP A 335 -1.65 -10.87 -13.18
N ALA A 336 -0.69 -11.62 -13.74
CA ALA A 336 0.01 -11.23 -14.97
C ALA A 336 -0.92 -11.06 -16.18
N ALA A 337 -2.11 -11.67 -16.17
CA ALA A 337 -3.11 -11.47 -17.21
C ALA A 337 -3.81 -10.09 -17.16
N TRP A 338 -3.58 -9.31 -16.11
CA TRP A 338 -4.29 -8.06 -15.82
C TRP A 338 -3.34 -6.91 -15.50
N LYS A 339 -3.80 -5.69 -15.77
CA LYS A 339 -3.09 -4.44 -15.45
C LYS A 339 -4.08 -3.36 -15.05
N CYS A 340 -3.66 -2.34 -14.31
CA CYS A 340 -4.54 -1.22 -14.00
C CYS A 340 -4.57 -0.19 -15.13
N SER A 341 -5.76 0.09 -15.67
CA SER A 341 -5.99 1.30 -16.47
C SER A 341 -6.07 2.53 -15.57
N CYS A 342 -6.66 2.40 -14.37
CA CYS A 342 -6.73 3.47 -13.39
C CYS A 342 -6.80 2.92 -11.95
N PRO A 343 -6.01 3.41 -10.99
CA PRO A 343 -4.96 4.41 -11.17
C PRO A 343 -3.76 3.79 -11.91
N PHE A 344 -3.09 4.60 -12.73
CA PHE A 344 -1.88 4.17 -13.41
C PHE A 344 -0.81 3.74 -12.38
N GLY A 345 -0.14 2.62 -12.63
CA GLY A 345 0.79 2.01 -11.65
C GLY A 345 0.11 1.30 -10.48
N CYS A 346 -1.20 1.06 -10.57
CA CYS A 346 -1.98 0.29 -9.60
C CYS A 346 -1.86 0.77 -8.14
N THR A 347 -1.64 2.08 -7.94
CA THR A 347 -1.43 2.63 -6.61
C THR A 347 -2.17 3.95 -6.41
N TYR A 348 -2.93 4.04 -5.32
CA TYR A 348 -3.43 5.29 -4.77
C TYR A 348 -2.51 5.82 -3.70
N SER A 349 -2.49 7.15 -3.55
CA SER A 349 -1.96 7.85 -2.39
C SER A 349 -3.00 8.82 -1.82
N GLY A 350 -2.70 9.43 -0.69
CA GLY A 350 -3.56 10.45 -0.08
C GLY A 350 -4.81 9.89 0.61
N ARG A 351 -4.93 8.56 0.76
CA ARG A 351 -6.13 7.94 1.36
C ARG A 351 -6.16 8.15 2.87
N THR A 352 -7.35 8.00 3.44
CA THR A 352 -7.61 8.06 4.88
C THR A 352 -8.41 6.85 5.32
N ILE A 353 -8.71 6.72 6.62
CA ILE A 353 -9.55 5.64 7.13
C ILE A 353 -10.64 6.14 8.09
N PRO A 354 -11.79 5.45 8.17
CA PRO A 354 -12.22 4.41 7.23
C PRO A 354 -12.59 5.04 5.87
N GLU A 355 -12.34 4.32 4.77
CA GLU A 355 -12.66 4.80 3.42
C GLU A 355 -13.25 3.67 2.58
N SER A 356 -14.29 3.97 1.80
CA SER A 356 -14.98 3.02 0.95
C SER A 356 -15.08 3.55 -0.48
N GLY A 357 -15.11 2.66 -1.45
CA GLY A 357 -15.19 3.04 -2.86
C GLY A 357 -13.83 3.39 -3.46
N VAL A 358 -12.73 2.90 -2.87
CA VAL A 358 -11.39 3.01 -3.46
C VAL A 358 -11.28 1.97 -4.58
N ASN A 359 -11.81 2.28 -5.76
CA ASN A 359 -11.97 1.29 -6.83
C ASN A 359 -10.77 1.27 -7.78
N PHE A 360 -10.36 0.10 -8.25
CA PHE A 360 -9.37 -0.06 -9.30
C PHE A 360 -10.05 -0.48 -10.60
N TYR A 361 -9.54 0.01 -11.72
CA TYR A 361 -9.99 -0.33 -13.06
C TYR A 361 -8.86 -1.07 -13.74
N ILE A 362 -9.16 -2.25 -14.26
CA ILE A 362 -8.20 -3.18 -14.83
C ILE A 362 -8.57 -3.56 -16.25
N SER A 363 -7.54 -3.85 -17.05
CA SER A 363 -7.64 -4.31 -18.43
C SER A 363 -6.84 -5.59 -18.58
N SER A 364 -7.25 -6.46 -19.49
CA SER A 364 -6.45 -7.63 -19.85
C SER A 364 -5.16 -7.20 -20.53
N VAL A 365 -4.07 -7.94 -20.29
CA VAL A 365 -2.82 -7.83 -21.03
C VAL A 365 -2.93 -8.67 -22.30
N ALA A 366 -2.58 -8.09 -23.45
CA ALA A 366 -2.56 -8.83 -24.70
C ALA A 366 -1.40 -9.83 -24.77
N ASN A 367 -1.68 -11.05 -25.24
CA ASN A 367 -0.65 -12.00 -25.63
C ASN A 367 0.13 -11.47 -26.86
N PRO A 368 1.38 -11.90 -27.05
CA PRO A 368 2.09 -11.65 -28.31
C PRO A 368 1.30 -12.21 -29.50
N TRP A 369 1.32 -11.46 -30.59
CA TRP A 369 0.55 -11.74 -31.80
C TRP A 369 1.32 -11.26 -33.02
N TRP A 370 0.96 -11.79 -34.19
CA TRP A 370 1.68 -11.53 -35.43
C TRP A 370 0.74 -11.19 -36.58
N GLN A 371 1.28 -10.52 -37.59
CA GLN A 371 0.53 -10.11 -38.79
C GLN A 371 1.28 -10.46 -40.07
N SER A 372 0.54 -10.55 -41.17
CA SER A 372 1.10 -10.47 -42.52
C SER A 372 0.68 -9.17 -43.22
N TRP A 373 1.57 -8.63 -44.04
CA TRP A 373 1.31 -7.52 -44.94
C TRP A 373 1.36 -8.06 -46.36
N ASN A 374 0.18 -8.19 -46.97
CA ASN A 374 0.00 -8.93 -48.21
C ASN A 374 0.43 -10.42 -48.04
N GLY A 375 0.17 -11.25 -49.03
CA GLY A 375 0.63 -12.64 -49.09
C GLY A 375 -0.22 -13.65 -48.31
N LEU A 376 -0.28 -14.87 -48.86
CA LEU A 376 -1.11 -15.94 -48.34
C LEU A 376 -0.52 -16.56 -47.06
N ILE A 377 -1.38 -16.90 -46.13
CA ILE A 377 -1.05 -17.68 -44.94
C ILE A 377 -1.59 -19.10 -45.17
N TYR A 378 -0.74 -20.11 -45.04
CA TYR A 378 -1.13 -21.50 -45.22
C TYR A 378 -0.69 -22.37 -44.04
N ALA A 379 -1.60 -23.20 -43.54
CA ALA A 379 -1.31 -24.25 -42.57
C ALA A 379 -1.99 -25.58 -42.97
N GLY A 380 -1.20 -26.60 -43.29
CA GLY A 380 -1.74 -27.91 -43.72
C GLY A 380 -2.43 -28.74 -42.63
N THR A 381 -2.50 -28.23 -41.39
CA THR A 381 -3.14 -28.90 -40.25
C THR A 381 -4.63 -29.11 -40.50
N THR A 382 -5.11 -30.34 -40.24
CA THR A 382 -6.49 -30.77 -40.57
C THR A 382 -7.45 -30.75 -39.39
N SER A 383 -6.97 -30.55 -38.15
CA SER A 383 -7.79 -30.50 -36.93
C SER A 383 -7.07 -29.75 -35.81
N GLY A 384 -7.82 -29.21 -34.84
CA GLY A 384 -7.26 -28.35 -33.79
C GLY A 384 -6.86 -26.98 -34.33
N ASN A 385 -6.12 -26.18 -33.57
CA ASN A 385 -5.71 -24.84 -34.02
C ASN A 385 -4.58 -24.94 -35.06
N ALA A 386 -4.88 -24.57 -36.30
CA ALA A 386 -3.93 -24.56 -37.41
C ALA A 386 -3.13 -23.25 -37.48
N VAL A 387 -3.79 -22.13 -37.21
CA VAL A 387 -3.22 -20.78 -37.21
C VAL A 387 -3.69 -20.07 -35.96
N VAL A 388 -2.77 -19.49 -35.19
CA VAL A 388 -3.07 -18.74 -33.98
C VAL A 388 -2.36 -17.39 -34.03
N SER A 389 -3.12 -16.32 -33.90
CA SER A 389 -2.65 -14.95 -33.70
C SER A 389 -3.77 -14.14 -33.05
N GLN A 390 -3.82 -14.12 -31.73
CA GLN A 390 -4.93 -13.52 -30.99
C GLN A 390 -4.78 -12.00 -30.94
N ILE A 391 -5.41 -11.31 -31.89
CA ILE A 391 -5.25 -9.87 -32.06
C ILE A 391 -6.04 -9.13 -30.96
N PRO A 392 -5.39 -8.32 -30.11
CA PRO A 392 -6.06 -7.66 -29.00
C PRO A 392 -7.20 -6.72 -29.43
N GLU A 393 -8.27 -6.65 -28.62
CA GLU A 393 -9.37 -5.70 -28.84
C GLU A 393 -8.93 -4.24 -28.75
N SER A 394 -7.87 -3.95 -28.00
CA SER A 394 -7.27 -2.61 -27.89
C SER A 394 -6.61 -2.14 -29.19
N CYS A 395 -6.26 -3.05 -30.09
CA CYS A 395 -5.63 -2.73 -31.38
C CYS A 395 -6.66 -2.10 -32.33
N THR A 396 -6.81 -0.78 -32.24
CA THR A 396 -7.78 -0.01 -33.02
C THR A 396 -7.20 1.29 -33.57
N GLY A 397 -7.79 1.77 -34.67
CA GLY A 397 -7.46 3.06 -35.27
C GLY A 397 -6.25 3.05 -36.21
N ALA A 398 -5.80 4.25 -36.62
CA ALA A 398 -4.74 4.38 -37.64
C ALA A 398 -3.36 3.90 -37.17
N GLY A 399 -3.15 3.78 -35.85
CA GLY A 399 -1.91 3.30 -35.24
C GLY A 399 -1.85 1.78 -35.04
N CYS A 400 -2.99 1.08 -35.10
CA CYS A 400 -3.08 -0.38 -35.00
C CYS A 400 -4.28 -0.90 -35.77
N LEU A 401 -4.02 -1.56 -36.91
CA LEU A 401 -5.06 -2.19 -37.72
C LEU A 401 -5.22 -3.65 -37.25
N GLY A 402 -6.33 -3.94 -36.58
CA GLY A 402 -6.60 -5.23 -35.93
C GLY A 402 -7.01 -6.36 -36.87
N TYR A 403 -6.19 -6.70 -37.87
CA TYR A 403 -6.43 -7.81 -38.79
C TYR A 403 -5.18 -8.67 -38.98
N LEU A 404 -5.34 -9.98 -39.16
CA LEU A 404 -4.23 -10.92 -39.32
C LEU A 404 -3.46 -10.68 -40.62
N SER A 405 -4.17 -10.39 -41.71
CA SER A 405 -3.57 -9.98 -42.98
C SER A 405 -4.01 -8.57 -43.36
N LEU A 406 -3.03 -7.70 -43.53
CA LEU A 406 -3.16 -6.30 -43.95
C LEU A 406 -2.89 -6.17 -45.44
N ARG A 407 -3.33 -5.04 -46.01
CA ARG A 407 -3.00 -4.65 -47.38
C ARG A 407 -1.50 -4.53 -47.59
N ASN A 408 -1.11 -4.51 -48.86
CA ASN A 408 0.28 -4.26 -49.24
C ASN A 408 0.74 -2.85 -48.82
N ALA A 409 2.05 -2.60 -48.87
CA ALA A 409 2.64 -1.33 -48.45
C ALA A 409 2.15 -0.10 -49.26
N THR A 410 1.52 -0.29 -50.42
CA THR A 410 0.91 0.78 -51.22
C THR A 410 -0.57 1.04 -50.87
N ASP A 411 -1.10 0.35 -49.87
CA ASP A 411 -2.53 0.37 -49.48
C ASP A 411 -3.46 0.09 -50.67
N ALA A 412 -3.06 -0.85 -51.53
CA ALA A 412 -3.89 -1.25 -52.65
C ALA A 412 -5.12 -2.02 -52.14
N SER A 413 -6.32 -1.61 -52.53
CA SER A 413 -7.55 -2.32 -52.16
C SER A 413 -7.53 -3.77 -52.63
N SER A 414 -8.04 -4.69 -51.82
CA SER A 414 -8.11 -6.14 -52.12
C SER A 414 -6.73 -6.79 -52.29
N SER A 415 -5.72 -6.29 -51.58
CA SER A 415 -4.36 -6.83 -51.60
C SER A 415 -3.98 -7.59 -50.34
N SER A 416 -4.81 -7.59 -49.29
CA SER A 416 -4.55 -8.44 -48.13
C SER A 416 -4.62 -9.93 -48.50
N GLY A 417 -3.85 -10.75 -47.83
CA GLY A 417 -3.76 -12.18 -48.09
C GLY A 417 -4.93 -12.97 -47.51
N PHE A 418 -5.12 -14.21 -47.99
CA PHE A 418 -6.06 -15.16 -47.41
C PHE A 418 -5.36 -16.12 -46.46
N VAL A 419 -6.09 -16.50 -45.41
CA VAL A 419 -5.70 -17.62 -44.54
C VAL A 419 -6.34 -18.90 -45.07
N ILE A 420 -5.51 -19.92 -45.26
CA ILE A 420 -5.88 -21.20 -45.85
C ILE A 420 -5.43 -22.32 -44.90
N THR A 421 -6.34 -23.20 -44.50
CA THR A 421 -6.01 -24.36 -43.66
C THR A 421 -6.41 -25.69 -44.29
N GLY A 422 -5.75 -26.77 -43.87
CA GLY A 422 -6.09 -28.15 -44.23
C GLY A 422 -7.38 -28.67 -43.58
N GLY A 423 -8.00 -27.90 -42.68
CA GLY A 423 -9.16 -28.32 -41.91
C GLY A 423 -9.15 -27.86 -40.46
N GLY A 424 -7.98 -27.50 -39.91
CA GLY A 424 -7.87 -26.96 -38.56
C GLY A 424 -8.36 -25.52 -38.44
N ASP A 425 -8.64 -25.12 -37.20
CA ASP A 425 -9.22 -23.83 -36.82
C ASP A 425 -8.22 -22.67 -37.00
N ILE A 426 -8.75 -21.48 -37.27
CA ILE A 426 -8.01 -20.21 -37.27
C ILE A 426 -8.46 -19.40 -36.06
N ASP A 427 -7.55 -19.19 -35.12
CA ASP A 427 -7.80 -18.40 -33.91
C ASP A 427 -7.13 -17.02 -34.02
N SER A 428 -7.94 -16.02 -34.37
CA SER A 428 -7.50 -14.64 -34.61
C SER A 428 -7.89 -13.66 -33.51
N ASP A 429 -8.61 -14.11 -32.49
CA ASP A 429 -9.23 -13.24 -31.48
C ASP A 429 -9.09 -13.85 -30.08
N PRO A 430 -8.71 -13.06 -29.05
CA PRO A 430 -8.66 -13.55 -27.67
C PRO A 430 -10.00 -14.14 -27.18
N ASP A 431 -11.14 -13.64 -27.67
CA ASP A 431 -12.44 -14.27 -27.44
C ASP A 431 -12.60 -15.45 -28.40
N ASN A 432 -12.57 -16.65 -27.82
CA ASN A 432 -12.73 -17.91 -28.52
C ASN A 432 -14.05 -18.05 -29.30
N VAL A 433 -15.09 -17.26 -28.97
CA VAL A 433 -16.37 -17.19 -29.71
C VAL A 433 -16.21 -16.36 -30.99
N LEU A 434 -15.30 -15.39 -30.99
CA LEU A 434 -15.01 -14.46 -32.09
C LEU A 434 -13.83 -14.93 -32.96
N ARG A 435 -13.40 -16.18 -32.84
CA ARG A 435 -12.51 -16.82 -33.81
C ARG A 435 -12.99 -16.53 -35.24
N TYR A 436 -12.06 -16.30 -36.17
CA TYR A 436 -12.32 -15.92 -37.58
C TYR A 436 -12.79 -14.49 -37.87
N THR A 437 -12.88 -13.58 -36.90
CA THR A 437 -13.40 -12.21 -37.15
C THR A 437 -12.35 -11.17 -37.55
N LYS A 438 -11.06 -11.45 -37.33
CA LYS A 438 -9.96 -10.51 -37.58
C LYS A 438 -8.98 -11.06 -38.62
N LEU A 439 -9.48 -11.63 -39.72
CA LEU A 439 -8.61 -12.34 -40.67
C LEU A 439 -7.99 -11.43 -41.73
N ARG A 440 -8.79 -10.56 -42.34
CA ARG A 440 -8.37 -9.75 -43.49
C ARG A 440 -8.92 -8.34 -43.41
N GLU A 441 -8.10 -7.36 -43.75
CA GLU A 441 -8.47 -5.95 -43.71
C GLU A 441 -9.66 -5.59 -44.62
N GLU A 442 -9.83 -6.25 -45.78
CA GLU A 442 -10.98 -5.97 -46.66
C GLU A 442 -12.22 -6.81 -46.36
N ALA A 443 -12.08 -7.89 -45.61
CA ALA A 443 -13.17 -8.79 -45.25
C ALA A 443 -12.83 -9.58 -43.99
N GLU A 444 -13.45 -9.20 -42.88
CA GLU A 444 -13.22 -9.74 -41.52
C GLU A 444 -13.12 -11.28 -41.47
N GLN A 445 -13.88 -11.99 -42.31
CA GLN A 445 -14.00 -13.45 -42.30
C GLN A 445 -13.52 -14.15 -43.59
N GLY A 446 -12.80 -13.49 -44.51
CA GLY A 446 -12.38 -14.15 -45.75
C GLY A 446 -11.32 -15.24 -45.53
N HIS A 447 -11.66 -16.52 -45.67
CA HIS A 447 -10.73 -17.64 -45.44
C HIS A 447 -11.11 -18.91 -46.20
N VAL A 448 -10.20 -19.90 -46.20
CA VAL A 448 -10.40 -21.23 -46.79
C VAL A 448 -10.04 -22.30 -45.76
N VAL A 449 -10.96 -23.24 -45.51
CA VAL A 449 -10.74 -24.40 -44.64
C VAL A 449 -10.90 -25.68 -45.46
N GLY A 450 -10.11 -26.71 -45.15
CA GLY A 450 -10.18 -28.00 -45.83
C GLY A 450 -9.44 -28.04 -47.17
N SER A 451 -8.51 -27.11 -47.40
CA SER A 451 -7.68 -27.10 -48.61
C SER A 451 -6.65 -28.22 -48.55
N VAL A 452 -6.69 -29.12 -49.54
CA VAL A 452 -5.74 -30.24 -49.65
C VAL A 452 -4.78 -29.97 -50.80
N TYR A 453 -3.49 -29.82 -50.50
CA TYR A 453 -2.45 -29.73 -51.51
C TYR A 453 -2.14 -31.11 -52.10
N SER A 454 -2.38 -31.29 -53.40
CA SER A 454 -2.16 -32.56 -54.13
C SER A 454 -0.86 -32.60 -54.94
N GLY A 455 -0.02 -31.57 -54.85
CA GLY A 455 1.28 -31.50 -55.54
C GLY A 455 2.41 -32.19 -54.75
N PRO A 456 3.64 -32.25 -55.33
CA PRO A 456 4.80 -32.73 -54.60
C PRO A 456 5.18 -31.77 -53.48
N ARG A 457 5.55 -32.30 -52.31
CA ARG A 457 6.08 -31.48 -51.20
C ARG A 457 7.43 -30.88 -51.62
N GLU A 458 7.45 -29.57 -51.87
CA GLU A 458 8.62 -28.80 -52.28
C GLU A 458 9.58 -28.56 -51.09
N ASN A 459 10.18 -29.63 -50.59
CA ASN A 459 11.14 -29.63 -49.47
C ASN A 459 12.59 -29.68 -49.97
N TYR A 460 13.55 -29.81 -49.04
CA TYR A 460 14.97 -29.94 -49.36
C TYR A 460 15.24 -30.97 -50.47
N GLN A 461 14.75 -32.21 -50.29
CA GLN A 461 14.99 -33.30 -51.25
C GLN A 461 14.42 -33.00 -52.63
N TYR A 462 13.24 -32.38 -52.70
CA TYR A 462 12.62 -32.00 -53.97
C TYR A 462 13.53 -31.03 -54.74
N PHE A 463 13.97 -29.94 -54.12
CA PHE A 463 14.83 -28.97 -54.78
C PHE A 463 16.24 -29.48 -55.03
N TYR A 464 16.77 -30.33 -54.14
CA TYR A 464 18.08 -30.96 -54.29
C TYR A 464 18.13 -31.80 -55.58
N ASN A 465 17.03 -32.51 -55.87
CA ASN A 465 16.84 -33.25 -57.12
C ASN A 465 16.65 -32.29 -58.31
N LEU A 466 15.82 -31.26 -58.17
CA LEU A 466 15.56 -30.26 -59.22
C LEU A 466 16.84 -29.55 -59.68
N TYR A 467 17.71 -29.20 -58.74
CA TYR A 467 19.01 -28.58 -59.01
C TYR A 467 20.10 -29.58 -59.43
N SER A 468 19.79 -30.89 -59.37
CA SER A 468 20.71 -31.97 -59.72
C SER A 468 22.03 -31.87 -58.97
N MET A 469 21.96 -31.66 -57.65
CA MET A 469 23.12 -31.39 -56.77
C MET A 469 24.15 -32.53 -56.72
N GLY A 470 23.78 -33.74 -57.16
CA GLY A 470 24.67 -34.90 -57.20
C GLY A 470 24.71 -35.65 -55.87
N SER A 471 25.58 -36.65 -55.73
CA SER A 471 25.67 -37.47 -54.51
C SER A 471 26.64 -36.93 -53.46
N SER A 472 27.56 -36.04 -53.86
CA SER A 472 28.60 -35.48 -52.99
C SER A 472 29.00 -34.08 -53.45
N PRO A 473 28.09 -33.09 -53.38
CA PRO A 473 28.41 -31.71 -53.73
C PRO A 473 29.51 -31.17 -52.81
N THR A 474 30.41 -30.37 -53.39
CA THR A 474 31.45 -29.66 -52.65
C THR A 474 30.81 -28.58 -51.76
N THR A 475 31.22 -28.53 -50.49
CA THR A 475 30.87 -27.41 -49.61
C THR A 475 31.57 -26.14 -50.09
N ASP A 476 30.80 -25.15 -50.52
CA ASP A 476 31.25 -23.83 -50.96
C ASP A 476 30.49 -22.69 -50.26
N PHE A 477 29.75 -23.02 -49.20
CA PHE A 477 29.07 -22.09 -48.32
C PHE A 477 29.40 -22.37 -46.86
N ASP A 478 29.79 -21.33 -46.12
CA ASP A 478 30.22 -21.40 -44.73
C ASP A 478 29.45 -20.45 -43.79
N GLY A 479 28.47 -19.70 -44.32
CA GLY A 479 27.70 -18.69 -43.57
C GLY A 479 28.09 -17.25 -43.87
N SER A 480 29.18 -17.01 -44.61
CA SER A 480 29.50 -15.70 -45.18
C SER A 480 28.75 -15.47 -46.49
N GLU A 481 28.44 -14.21 -46.80
CA GLU A 481 27.79 -13.85 -48.06
C GLU A 481 28.67 -14.27 -49.25
N PRO A 482 28.20 -15.14 -50.16
CA PRO A 482 29.04 -15.64 -51.24
C PRO A 482 29.44 -14.55 -52.24
N THR A 483 30.74 -14.41 -52.49
CA THR A 483 31.29 -13.45 -53.47
C THR A 483 31.75 -14.10 -54.78
N LEU A 484 31.84 -15.42 -54.81
CA LEU A 484 32.23 -16.21 -55.97
C LEU A 484 31.05 -17.04 -56.46
N ALA A 485 31.03 -17.41 -57.75
CA ALA A 485 30.01 -18.29 -58.30
C ALA A 485 30.03 -19.68 -57.63
N PRO A 486 28.90 -20.39 -57.54
CA PRO A 486 28.85 -21.73 -56.95
C PRO A 486 29.80 -22.70 -57.67
N SER A 487 30.46 -23.57 -56.93
CA SER A 487 31.42 -24.57 -57.41
C SER A 487 30.83 -25.51 -58.46
N ASN A 488 29.53 -25.82 -58.33
CA ASN A 488 28.78 -26.65 -59.27
C ASN A 488 28.05 -25.86 -60.36
N GLY A 489 28.24 -24.53 -60.41
CA GLY A 489 27.63 -23.61 -61.37
C GLY A 489 26.11 -23.42 -61.27
N ARG A 490 25.47 -23.91 -60.20
CA ARG A 490 24.01 -23.93 -60.07
C ARG A 490 23.50 -23.37 -58.74
N ALA A 491 24.05 -23.84 -57.62
CA ALA A 491 23.64 -23.42 -56.28
C ALA A 491 24.76 -23.67 -55.27
N TYR A 492 24.84 -22.85 -54.22
CA TYR A 492 25.78 -23.03 -53.12
C TYR A 492 25.35 -24.18 -52.22
N TYR A 493 26.29 -24.79 -51.52
CA TYR A 493 26.06 -25.95 -50.66
C TYR A 493 26.87 -25.90 -49.37
N ALA A 494 26.22 -26.25 -48.27
CA ALA A 494 26.83 -26.56 -46.98
C ALA A 494 26.46 -27.98 -46.52
N ALA A 495 27.45 -28.76 -46.10
CA ALA A 495 27.25 -30.15 -45.67
C ALA A 495 26.73 -30.33 -44.23
N GLY A 496 26.59 -29.25 -43.46
CA GLY A 496 26.21 -29.28 -42.06
C GLY A 496 25.55 -27.98 -41.62
N ASN A 497 25.48 -27.75 -40.31
CA ASN A 497 24.89 -26.54 -39.75
C ASN A 497 25.70 -25.29 -40.12
N VAL A 498 25.00 -24.18 -40.36
CA VAL A 498 25.60 -22.90 -40.74
C VAL A 498 24.98 -21.78 -39.90
N THR A 499 25.80 -20.77 -39.58
CA THR A 499 25.34 -19.56 -38.91
C THR A 499 25.68 -18.33 -39.76
N ILE A 500 24.69 -17.49 -40.01
CA ILE A 500 24.86 -16.14 -40.58
C ILE A 500 25.03 -15.17 -39.42
N SER A 501 26.25 -14.70 -39.20
CA SER A 501 26.61 -13.85 -38.05
C SER A 501 26.94 -12.40 -38.42
N THR A 502 27.09 -12.11 -39.71
CA THR A 502 27.33 -10.76 -40.25
C THR A 502 26.15 -10.31 -41.10
N PRO A 503 25.90 -9.00 -41.22
CA PRO A 503 24.87 -8.50 -42.14
C PRO A 503 25.15 -8.95 -43.58
N TRP A 504 24.08 -9.26 -44.31
CA TRP A 504 24.12 -9.55 -45.76
C TRP A 504 23.35 -8.49 -46.53
N ASP A 505 23.83 -8.16 -47.73
CA ASP A 505 23.22 -7.19 -48.64
C ASP A 505 23.24 -7.70 -50.09
N VAL A 506 22.21 -8.46 -50.45
CA VAL A 506 22.08 -9.02 -51.81
C VAL A 506 21.57 -7.94 -52.76
N GLU A 507 22.45 -7.49 -53.64
CA GLU A 507 22.17 -6.39 -54.56
C GLU A 507 21.20 -6.79 -55.69
N ALA A 508 20.61 -5.77 -56.34
CA ALA A 508 19.74 -5.97 -57.49
C ALA A 508 20.47 -6.73 -58.62
N GLY A 509 19.83 -7.76 -59.18
CA GLY A 509 20.41 -8.61 -60.22
C GLY A 509 21.27 -9.77 -59.70
N GLN A 510 21.58 -9.81 -58.40
CA GLN A 510 22.21 -10.97 -57.78
C GLN A 510 21.15 -12.05 -57.48
N ASN A 511 21.48 -13.30 -57.81
CA ASN A 511 20.59 -14.44 -57.59
C ASN A 511 21.36 -15.55 -56.88
N MET A 512 20.97 -15.86 -55.65
CA MET A 512 21.63 -16.84 -54.80
C MET A 512 20.65 -17.93 -54.37
N VAL A 513 21.00 -19.19 -54.63
CA VAL A 513 20.29 -20.37 -54.10
C VAL A 513 21.27 -21.18 -53.30
N ILE A 514 20.92 -21.44 -52.04
CA ILE A 514 21.82 -22.00 -51.05
C ILE A 514 21.17 -23.23 -50.41
N PHE A 515 21.83 -24.38 -50.52
CA PHE A 515 21.43 -25.61 -49.87
C PHE A 515 22.20 -25.83 -48.58
N VAL A 516 21.50 -26.08 -47.47
CA VAL A 516 22.12 -26.40 -46.18
C VAL A 516 21.67 -27.79 -45.75
N ASN A 517 22.58 -28.75 -45.73
CA ASN A 517 22.31 -30.10 -45.22
C ASN A 517 22.50 -30.16 -43.70
N GLY A 518 21.66 -29.43 -42.97
CA GLY A 518 21.73 -29.22 -41.53
C GLY A 518 20.77 -28.11 -41.11
N ASN A 519 21.08 -27.42 -40.03
CA ASN A 519 20.35 -26.24 -39.57
C ASN A 519 20.98 -24.94 -40.08
N LEU A 520 20.16 -23.91 -40.28
CA LEU A 520 20.59 -22.54 -40.55
C LEU A 520 20.19 -21.63 -39.39
N ASP A 521 21.18 -21.04 -38.73
CA ASP A 521 20.97 -20.05 -37.68
C ASP A 521 21.26 -18.64 -38.22
N ILE A 522 20.31 -17.73 -38.11
CA ILE A 522 20.39 -16.35 -38.58
C ILE A 522 20.50 -15.44 -37.36
N SER A 523 21.70 -14.93 -37.12
CA SER A 523 22.04 -14.08 -35.97
C SER A 523 22.29 -12.63 -36.37
N ASN A 524 22.07 -12.28 -37.64
CA ASN A 524 22.20 -10.93 -38.16
C ASN A 524 21.20 -10.65 -39.29
N THR A 525 21.13 -9.40 -39.73
CA THR A 525 20.17 -8.97 -40.76
C THR A 525 20.55 -9.45 -42.16
N ILE A 526 19.54 -9.75 -42.98
CA ILE A 526 19.70 -10.13 -44.39
C ILE A 526 18.80 -9.21 -45.21
N HIS A 527 19.39 -8.34 -46.02
CA HIS A 527 18.66 -7.49 -46.96
C HIS A 527 18.77 -8.05 -48.38
N VAL A 528 17.68 -7.96 -49.15
CA VAL A 528 17.64 -8.35 -50.57
C VAL A 528 16.97 -7.22 -51.34
N ALA A 529 17.79 -6.45 -52.06
CA ALA A 529 17.32 -5.36 -52.88
C ALA A 529 16.28 -5.82 -53.92
N GLU A 530 15.35 -4.94 -54.28
CA GLU A 530 14.39 -5.20 -55.35
C GLU A 530 15.14 -5.53 -56.67
N GLY A 531 14.76 -6.62 -57.32
CA GLY A 531 15.50 -7.15 -58.48
C GLY A 531 16.54 -8.22 -58.13
N GLY A 532 16.86 -8.41 -56.85
CA GLY A 532 17.66 -9.53 -56.34
C GLY A 532 16.81 -10.76 -56.00
N PHE A 533 17.47 -11.89 -55.76
CA PHE A 533 16.84 -13.12 -55.28
C PHE A 533 17.77 -13.88 -54.34
N LEU A 534 17.23 -14.30 -53.19
CA LEU A 534 17.91 -15.16 -52.22
C LEU A 534 16.98 -16.27 -51.78
N SER A 535 17.45 -17.51 -51.84
CA SER A 535 16.75 -18.65 -51.25
C SER A 535 17.67 -19.56 -50.45
N PHE A 536 17.22 -19.91 -49.26
CA PHE A 536 17.78 -20.97 -48.44
C PHE A 536 16.87 -22.20 -48.43
N ILE A 537 17.44 -23.34 -48.79
CA ILE A 537 16.77 -24.63 -48.83
C ILE A 537 17.49 -25.55 -47.86
N VAL A 538 16.83 -25.88 -46.75
CA VAL A 538 17.47 -26.40 -45.53
C VAL A 538 16.91 -27.78 -45.17
N ASN A 539 17.79 -28.77 -44.97
CA ASN A 539 17.45 -30.15 -44.56
C ASN A 539 17.31 -30.27 -43.02
N GLY A 540 16.69 -29.27 -42.42
CA GLY A 540 16.65 -29.07 -40.98
C GLY A 540 15.88 -27.79 -40.67
N ASN A 541 16.26 -27.11 -39.59
CA ASN A 541 15.56 -25.92 -39.13
C ASN A 541 16.22 -24.64 -39.63
N VAL A 542 15.41 -23.61 -39.89
CA VAL A 542 15.86 -22.22 -39.95
C VAL A 542 15.47 -21.54 -38.64
N THR A 543 16.46 -20.98 -37.96
CA THR A 543 16.28 -20.30 -36.68
C THR A 543 16.71 -18.84 -36.82
N VAL A 544 15.84 -17.89 -36.52
CA VAL A 544 16.22 -16.47 -36.41
C VAL A 544 16.40 -16.14 -34.93
N ALA A 545 17.58 -15.66 -34.58
CA ALA A 545 17.94 -15.34 -33.20
C ALA A 545 17.09 -14.19 -32.64
N ASN A 546 16.80 -14.23 -31.33
CA ASN A 546 16.07 -13.18 -30.63
C ASN A 546 16.77 -11.80 -30.63
N THR A 547 18.05 -11.75 -31.00
CA THR A 547 18.83 -10.53 -31.18
C THR A 547 18.63 -9.85 -32.54
N VAL A 548 17.95 -10.49 -33.50
CA VAL A 548 17.65 -9.92 -34.82
C VAL A 548 16.25 -9.32 -34.80
N GLY A 549 16.13 -8.00 -34.93
CA GLY A 549 14.84 -7.32 -34.92
C GLY A 549 14.95 -5.80 -34.76
N ASN A 550 13.80 -5.13 -34.76
CA ASN A 550 13.70 -3.68 -34.52
C ASN A 550 13.45 -3.41 -33.04
N SER A 551 14.19 -2.45 -32.47
CA SER A 551 13.99 -1.97 -31.09
C SER A 551 12.82 -0.99 -30.96
N THR A 552 12.40 -0.39 -32.07
CA THR A 552 11.23 0.48 -32.14
C THR A 552 10.03 -0.34 -32.64
N PHE A 553 8.99 -0.49 -31.82
CA PHE A 553 7.88 -1.41 -32.11
C PHE A 553 6.98 -1.00 -33.29
N SER A 554 6.99 0.28 -33.67
CA SER A 554 6.33 0.78 -34.87
C SER A 554 7.14 0.58 -36.16
N ASP A 555 8.41 0.18 -36.05
CA ASP A 555 9.30 0.00 -37.21
C ASP A 555 9.04 -1.34 -37.89
N ASN A 556 8.59 -1.27 -39.15
CA ASN A 556 8.30 -2.42 -40.00
C ASN A 556 9.38 -2.61 -41.08
N THR A 557 10.59 -2.06 -40.89
CA THR A 557 11.73 -2.32 -41.77
C THR A 557 12.11 -3.81 -41.66
N PRO A 558 12.18 -4.56 -42.78
CA PRO A 558 12.56 -5.97 -42.74
C PRO A 558 13.95 -6.20 -42.13
N ASN A 559 14.07 -7.26 -41.33
CA ASN A 559 15.32 -7.71 -40.74
C ASN A 559 15.90 -8.90 -41.50
N VAL A 560 15.03 -9.78 -42.02
CA VAL A 560 15.40 -11.01 -42.72
C VAL A 560 14.56 -11.12 -43.98
N GLU A 561 15.21 -11.02 -45.13
CA GLU A 561 14.58 -11.06 -46.44
C GLU A 561 14.97 -12.31 -47.23
N GLY A 562 14.04 -12.89 -47.98
CA GLY A 562 14.31 -14.01 -48.90
C GLY A 562 13.26 -15.13 -48.91
N VAL A 563 13.62 -16.26 -49.52
CA VAL A 563 12.80 -17.48 -49.60
C VAL A 563 13.44 -18.59 -48.76
N TYR A 564 12.82 -18.90 -47.62
CA TYR A 564 13.31 -19.88 -46.65
C TYR A 564 12.44 -21.13 -46.68
N ILE A 565 13.03 -22.27 -47.04
CA ILE A 565 12.36 -23.57 -47.12
C ILE A 565 13.06 -24.54 -46.20
N ALA A 566 12.35 -25.03 -45.19
CA ALA A 566 12.92 -25.82 -44.11
C ALA A 566 11.93 -26.84 -43.56
N ASP A 567 12.40 -27.71 -42.67
CA ASP A 567 11.51 -28.54 -41.86
C ASP A 567 10.76 -27.68 -40.84
N ARG A 568 11.45 -26.77 -40.16
CA ARG A 568 10.84 -25.80 -39.23
C ARG A 568 11.39 -24.41 -39.47
N ILE A 569 10.52 -23.41 -39.36
CA ILE A 569 10.92 -22.01 -39.18
C ILE A 569 10.73 -21.67 -37.71
N ILE A 570 11.76 -21.13 -37.07
CA ILE A 570 11.75 -20.77 -35.65
C ILE A 570 12.20 -19.31 -35.54
N ILE A 571 11.28 -18.43 -35.14
CA ILE A 571 11.61 -17.07 -34.71
C ILE A 571 11.77 -17.13 -33.20
N GLN A 572 13.00 -17.08 -32.71
CA GLN A 572 13.29 -17.21 -31.29
C GLN A 572 12.82 -15.99 -30.50
N GLY A 573 12.36 -16.22 -29.28
CA GLY A 573 12.19 -15.19 -28.25
C GLY A 573 12.90 -15.54 -26.95
N GLY A 574 12.53 -14.86 -25.86
CA GLY A 574 13.08 -15.06 -24.53
C GLY A 574 14.39 -14.29 -24.25
N ALA A 575 14.59 -13.14 -24.88
CA ALA A 575 15.68 -12.23 -24.54
C ALA A 575 15.47 -11.58 -23.16
N SER A 576 16.58 -11.30 -22.47
CA SER A 576 16.55 -10.58 -21.20
C SER A 576 16.17 -9.11 -21.42
N GLY A 577 15.08 -8.66 -20.81
CA GLY A 577 14.55 -7.30 -21.04
C GLY A 577 13.68 -7.18 -22.29
N GLY A 578 13.02 -8.28 -22.69
CA GLY A 578 12.11 -8.34 -23.84
C GLY A 578 12.78 -8.58 -25.18
N ASP A 579 12.02 -9.16 -26.10
CA ASP A 579 12.47 -9.42 -27.46
C ASP A 579 12.30 -8.20 -28.38
N LEU A 580 13.16 -8.11 -29.39
CA LEU A 580 13.00 -7.15 -30.49
C LEU A 580 11.83 -7.57 -31.39
N LYS A 581 11.19 -6.60 -32.06
CA LYS A 581 10.17 -6.90 -33.07
C LYS A 581 10.82 -7.58 -34.27
N PHE A 582 10.30 -8.73 -34.70
CA PHE A 582 10.80 -9.38 -35.91
C PHE A 582 9.99 -8.96 -37.13
N VAL A 583 10.67 -8.59 -38.21
CA VAL A 583 10.06 -8.33 -39.51
C VAL A 583 10.75 -9.19 -40.57
N GLY A 584 10.03 -10.19 -41.09
CA GLY A 584 10.50 -11.03 -42.20
C GLY A 584 9.86 -10.60 -43.51
N ALA A 585 10.62 -10.46 -44.59
CA ALA A 585 10.04 -10.17 -45.91
C ALA A 585 10.36 -11.27 -46.94
N GLY A 586 9.32 -11.85 -47.54
CA GLY A 586 9.46 -12.92 -48.52
C GLY A 586 8.59 -14.13 -48.20
N THR A 587 9.17 -15.33 -48.36
CA THR A 587 8.45 -16.60 -48.24
C THR A 587 9.11 -17.47 -47.19
N PHE A 588 8.34 -17.90 -46.19
CA PHE A 588 8.83 -18.71 -45.07
C PHE A 588 8.02 -20.00 -45.01
N VAL A 589 8.66 -21.14 -45.32
CA VAL A 589 8.02 -22.45 -45.38
C VAL A 589 8.67 -23.38 -44.36
N GLY A 590 7.93 -23.65 -43.28
CA GLY A 590 8.27 -24.68 -42.30
C GLY A 590 7.33 -25.86 -42.46
N TRP A 591 7.75 -26.87 -43.21
CA TRP A 591 6.84 -27.97 -43.59
C TRP A 591 6.32 -28.80 -42.41
N THR A 592 7.04 -28.80 -41.29
CA THR A 592 6.63 -29.44 -40.04
C THR A 592 5.95 -28.42 -39.12
N SER A 593 6.51 -27.22 -38.99
CA SER A 593 5.90 -26.13 -38.22
C SER A 593 6.57 -24.78 -38.47
N VAL A 594 5.84 -23.71 -38.19
CA VAL A 594 6.38 -22.36 -37.96
C VAL A 594 6.15 -22.02 -36.49
N THR A 595 7.20 -21.61 -35.77
CA THR A 595 7.13 -21.20 -34.36
C THR A 595 7.54 -19.75 -34.23
N LEU A 596 6.65 -18.95 -33.67
CA LEU A 596 6.82 -17.52 -33.41
C LEU A 596 6.83 -17.33 -31.89
N GLY A 597 7.94 -16.84 -31.36
CA GLY A 597 8.22 -16.86 -29.92
C GLY A 597 8.50 -15.51 -29.30
N ARG A 598 8.38 -14.40 -30.04
CA ARG A 598 8.73 -13.06 -29.53
C ARG A 598 7.75 -12.61 -28.46
N THR A 599 8.26 -11.96 -27.43
CA THR A 599 7.46 -11.25 -26.44
C THR A 599 8.17 -9.98 -26.00
N TYR A 600 7.45 -8.86 -25.89
CA TYR A 600 8.01 -7.61 -25.39
C TYR A 600 8.20 -7.63 -23.86
N ASP A 601 9.12 -6.81 -23.37
CA ASP A 601 9.37 -6.62 -21.92
C ASP A 601 8.19 -5.91 -21.26
N ASP A 602 7.70 -4.88 -21.96
CA ASP A 602 6.52 -4.14 -21.56
C ASP A 602 5.27 -4.85 -22.12
N PRO A 603 4.46 -5.50 -21.26
CA PRO A 603 3.25 -6.20 -21.68
C PRO A 603 2.20 -5.28 -22.32
N PHE A 604 2.26 -3.96 -22.10
CA PHE A 604 1.38 -3.00 -22.75
C PHE A 604 1.70 -2.82 -24.25
N THR A 605 2.88 -3.24 -24.69
CA THR A 605 3.29 -3.08 -26.09
C THR A 605 2.48 -3.98 -27.02
N ASN A 606 2.15 -5.20 -26.57
CA ASN A 606 1.37 -6.15 -27.37
C ASN A 606 -0.03 -5.63 -27.66
N ASP A 607 -0.60 -4.75 -26.83
CA ASP A 607 -1.93 -4.16 -27.07
C ASP A 607 -2.00 -3.35 -28.37
N THR A 608 -0.86 -2.86 -28.87
CA THR A 608 -0.78 -1.92 -30.00
C THR A 608 0.14 -2.41 -31.12
N TYR A 609 1.14 -3.25 -30.84
CA TYR A 609 2.11 -3.66 -31.85
C TYR A 609 2.22 -5.18 -31.90
N PRO A 610 2.16 -5.81 -33.09
CA PRO A 610 2.48 -7.22 -33.21
C PRO A 610 3.98 -7.43 -32.92
N SER A 611 4.30 -8.57 -32.32
CA SER A 611 5.67 -9.00 -32.01
C SER A 611 6.41 -9.50 -33.25
N GLU A 612 5.69 -10.00 -34.25
CA GLU A 612 6.21 -10.44 -35.53
C GLU A 612 5.36 -9.95 -36.72
N VAL A 613 6.03 -9.54 -37.80
CA VAL A 613 5.37 -9.13 -39.05
C VAL A 613 6.02 -9.85 -40.24
N PHE A 614 5.19 -10.35 -41.16
CA PHE A 614 5.64 -10.95 -42.41
C PHE A 614 5.18 -10.14 -43.61
N ILE A 615 6.10 -9.69 -44.44
CA ILE A 615 5.82 -8.85 -45.61
C ILE A 615 5.98 -9.67 -46.89
N PHE A 616 4.95 -9.73 -47.72
CA PHE A 616 5.04 -10.43 -48.99
C PHE A 616 5.89 -9.67 -50.01
N ARG A 617 6.82 -10.38 -50.65
CA ARG A 617 7.71 -9.87 -51.71
C ARG A 617 7.36 -10.50 -53.07
N PRO A 618 6.41 -9.91 -53.84
CA PRO A 618 6.02 -10.46 -55.14
C PRO A 618 7.15 -10.41 -56.18
N ASP A 619 8.11 -9.51 -56.02
CA ASP A 619 9.29 -9.40 -56.89
C ASP A 619 10.16 -10.66 -56.85
N PHE A 620 10.19 -11.41 -55.75
CA PHE A 620 10.90 -12.70 -55.71
C PHE A 620 10.34 -13.73 -56.68
N VAL A 621 9.05 -13.66 -57.02
CA VAL A 621 8.46 -14.52 -58.06
C VAL A 621 8.93 -14.10 -59.46
N GLN A 622 9.23 -12.82 -59.66
CA GLN A 622 9.76 -12.31 -60.93
C GLN A 622 11.25 -12.61 -61.09
N ASN A 623 12.01 -12.52 -60.01
CA ASN A 623 13.47 -12.70 -60.01
C ASN A 623 13.90 -14.16 -59.77
N VAL A 624 12.94 -15.07 -59.55
CA VAL A 624 13.24 -16.47 -59.29
C VAL A 624 14.13 -17.08 -60.39
N PRO A 625 15.21 -17.80 -60.03
CA PRO A 625 16.06 -18.46 -61.01
C PRO A 625 15.27 -19.45 -61.86
N ALA A 626 15.51 -19.46 -63.17
CA ALA A 626 14.77 -20.29 -64.13
C ALA A 626 14.72 -21.79 -63.75
N ARG A 627 15.77 -22.32 -63.10
CA ARG A 627 15.83 -23.72 -62.62
C ARG A 627 14.83 -24.03 -61.50
N MET A 628 14.43 -23.04 -60.71
CA MET A 628 13.46 -23.19 -59.64
C MET A 628 12.01 -23.10 -60.15
N THR A 629 11.82 -22.59 -61.37
CA THR A 629 10.49 -22.55 -62.02
C THR A 629 10.10 -23.91 -62.59
N ARG A 630 8.79 -24.20 -62.61
CA ARG A 630 8.24 -25.36 -63.31
C ARG A 630 7.54 -24.89 -64.60
N PRO A 631 7.77 -25.55 -65.75
CA PRO A 631 6.98 -25.27 -66.93
C PRO A 631 5.53 -25.76 -66.71
N ILE A 632 4.56 -24.95 -67.15
CA ILE A 632 3.12 -25.25 -67.08
C ILE A 632 2.75 -26.47 -67.95
N TYR A 633 3.60 -26.82 -68.93
CA TYR A 633 3.44 -27.98 -69.79
C TYR A 633 4.69 -28.87 -69.75
N SER A 634 4.51 -30.13 -69.37
CA SER A 634 5.49 -31.20 -69.58
C SER A 634 5.10 -31.93 -70.87
N TRP A 635 5.95 -31.85 -71.89
CA TRP A 635 5.81 -32.68 -73.09
C TRP A 635 6.66 -33.95 -72.90
N GLN A 636 6.06 -35.11 -73.05
CA GLN A 636 6.75 -36.40 -73.02
C GLN A 636 6.46 -37.14 -74.32
N GLU A 637 7.51 -37.51 -75.05
CA GLU A 637 7.39 -38.43 -76.17
C GLU A 637 7.07 -39.81 -75.59
N THR A 638 5.92 -40.37 -75.97
CA THR A 638 5.58 -41.76 -75.67
C THR A 638 5.98 -42.58 -76.89
N ASN A 639 6.99 -43.44 -76.73
CA ASN A 639 7.35 -44.49 -77.69
C ASN A 639 6.89 -45.85 -77.17
#